data_AF-A0A244ESG5-F1
#
_entry.id   AF-A0A244ESG5-F1
#
_cell.length_a   1.000
_cell.length_b   1.000
_cell.length_c   1.000
_cell.angle_alpha   90.00
_cell.angle_beta   90.00
_cell.angle_gamma   90.00
#
_symmetry.space_group_name_H-M   'P 1'
#
loop_
_entity.id
_entity.type
_entity.pdbx_description
1 polymer ?
#
loop_
_entity_poly.entity_id
_entity_poly.type
_entity_poly.pdbx_seq_one_letter_code
_entity_poly.pdbx_strand_id
1 'polypeptide(L)'
;MKRPFILSLLVTGLSLSSPFSQAETLPLPLTGPAYAIANEAYMAYNRKDYDLAIAKANEALRQRADAAQLRDLIALAERDKYRRDHPQRAFKTRPKPGYLEGNQALRAYASHDYDGSARHARNAIAQAPKNLDYRMMLIEALQRQQRLDEAQAAIKETEQALGPQPVLTRRLQAIQEQVAVDKAARGYKALARGDNDTAVSEAREAVRSFPKQMAYRKLLVSALMAQGQYEEARSAATEALALNGNDATLLAQRGQLRQRLGDQNGARQDFAQALAVGNLPLREQASLYAAMGQPKEALQRLQQARDAGELQPGDEVQIAYFLSQAGDDQGALDTFKRVDRQNGLKPREVQDAAYSAMRTSEDAQAIAYFKRVLDYQQAGDLQMPAQQVFETRRAVSDLSRVWGLTNTTTYRGASTSNGLSGAPGGTTDSVQNSTEVFWRPFGYRNARFVELYGRVTDTLWSKDGESDTGADALQGALGIRAKPFSEVNIIGAFERTFPLGNSNADGDWLVRLGYGSSIGTDLRVDVPSWWTSQLYAEGGRYLQDKRNYFNSEWQVGRSFRLDSISPRLVVFPHVVAAVDYDSKMRSEVDSLGRSSTSSGNAGGLGVGTGMRYWFREDKYKAPQSYVDLSLQYREKVFGDDRAEGVFARMTFSW
;
A
#
# COMPACT_ATOMS: atom_id res chain seq x y z
N MET A 1 47.61 10.69 42.16
CA MET A 1 48.16 10.01 40.96
C MET A 1 47.68 10.73 39.70
N LYS A 2 48.20 10.37 38.51
CA LYS A 2 48.22 11.23 37.30
C LYS A 2 46.83 11.59 36.72
N ARG A 3 46.78 12.74 36.02
CA ARG A 3 45.59 13.32 35.33
C ARG A 3 45.42 12.78 33.87
N PRO A 4 44.65 13.40 32.93
CA PRO A 4 43.44 12.81 32.33
C PRO A 4 43.54 12.57 30.80
N PHE A 5 42.44 12.18 30.14
CA PHE A 5 42.39 11.99 28.68
C PHE A 5 41.04 12.42 28.05
N ILE A 6 41.03 13.60 27.38
CA ILE A 6 40.01 14.23 26.49
C ILE A 6 40.78 15.37 25.74
N LEU A 7 40.69 15.68 24.44
CA LEU A 7 39.92 15.17 23.27
C LEU A 7 40.75 15.29 21.95
N SER A 8 40.19 14.78 20.85
CA SER A 8 40.46 14.94 19.40
C SER A 8 41.33 16.08 18.81
N LEU A 9 42.06 15.74 17.72
CA LEU A 9 41.91 16.42 16.41
C LEU A 9 42.35 15.52 15.22
N LEU A 10 41.69 15.64 14.05
CA LEU A 10 42.13 15.05 12.78
C LEU A 10 43.20 15.94 12.10
N VAL A 11 44.21 15.33 11.47
CA VAL A 11 44.63 15.62 10.08
C VAL A 11 45.25 14.33 9.49
N THR A 12 44.77 13.88 8.33
CA THR A 12 45.35 12.74 7.59
C THR A 12 46.59 13.18 6.78
N GLY A 13 47.75 12.62 7.10
CA GLY A 13 49.01 12.90 6.41
C GLY A 13 49.17 12.12 5.10
N LEU A 14 49.59 12.80 4.04
CA LEU A 14 49.97 12.23 2.75
C LEU A 14 51.34 12.79 2.37
N SER A 15 52.42 12.05 2.65
CA SER A 15 53.75 12.36 2.13
C SER A 15 54.67 11.14 2.16
N LEU A 16 55.38 10.91 1.05
CA LEU A 16 56.49 9.97 0.98
C LEU A 16 57.69 10.51 1.75
N SER A 17 58.37 9.67 2.52
CA SER A 17 59.75 9.95 2.95
C SER A 17 60.53 8.67 3.24
N SER A 18 61.72 8.58 2.64
CA SER A 18 62.74 7.58 2.93
C SER A 18 63.49 7.92 4.24
N PRO A 19 64.05 6.93 4.94
CA PRO A 19 65.23 7.14 5.76
C PRO A 19 66.51 6.73 5.01
N PHE A 20 67.49 7.64 4.97
CA PHE A 20 68.86 7.35 4.53
C PHE A 20 69.62 6.58 5.62
N SER A 21 70.23 5.45 5.27
CA SER A 21 71.50 4.88 5.80
C SER A 21 71.71 3.51 5.15
N GLN A 22 72.92 3.05 4.83
CA GLN A 22 74.25 3.55 5.15
C GLN A 22 75.12 3.40 3.89
N ALA A 23 75.87 4.44 3.50
CA ALA A 23 76.71 4.36 2.31
C ALA A 23 78.00 3.59 2.62
N GLU A 24 78.13 2.37 2.12
CA GLU A 24 79.39 1.62 2.13
C GLU A 24 80.33 2.17 1.05
N THR A 25 80.93 3.32 1.34
CA THR A 25 82.08 3.85 0.61
C THR A 25 83.32 3.07 1.07
N LEU A 26 84.04 2.38 0.19
CA LEU A 26 85.14 2.88 -0.64
C LEU A 26 85.61 1.71 -1.54
N PRO A 27 86.11 1.94 -2.77
CA PRO A 27 87.39 2.63 -2.98
C PRO A 27 87.27 3.96 -3.73
N LEU A 28 88.21 4.85 -3.42
CA LEU A 28 88.31 6.25 -3.86
C LEU A 28 87.96 6.48 -5.35
N PRO A 29 86.95 7.30 -5.68
CA PRO A 29 86.71 7.72 -7.05
C PRO A 29 87.89 8.56 -7.58
N LEU A 30 88.09 8.53 -8.90
CA LEU A 30 88.86 9.57 -9.59
C LEU A 30 88.34 10.95 -9.14
N THR A 31 89.22 11.89 -8.80
CA THR A 31 88.87 13.28 -8.50
C THR A 31 89.81 14.23 -9.25
N GLY A 32 89.38 15.48 -9.48
CA GLY A 32 90.09 16.44 -10.33
C GLY A 32 89.81 16.26 -11.84
N PRO A 33 90.62 16.87 -12.72
CA PRO A 33 90.37 16.92 -14.17
C PRO A 33 90.16 15.54 -14.83
N ALA A 34 90.92 14.53 -14.37
CA ALA A 34 90.80 13.15 -14.83
C ALA A 34 89.40 12.54 -14.62
N TYR A 35 88.65 12.98 -13.60
CA TYR A 35 87.29 12.51 -13.34
C TYR A 35 86.28 13.01 -14.36
N ALA A 36 86.37 14.28 -14.78
CA ALA A 36 85.48 14.84 -15.80
C ALA A 36 85.65 14.08 -17.12
N ILE A 37 86.90 13.84 -17.52
CA ILE A 37 87.28 13.10 -18.72
C ILE A 37 86.85 11.62 -18.62
N ALA A 38 87.00 10.99 -17.45
CA ALA A 38 86.49 9.65 -17.19
C ALA A 38 84.96 9.57 -17.32
N ASN A 39 84.23 10.54 -16.78
CA ASN A 39 82.77 10.60 -16.89
C ASN A 39 82.30 10.84 -18.33
N GLU A 40 83.01 11.68 -19.10
CA GLU A 40 82.82 11.82 -20.55
C GLU A 40 82.99 10.48 -21.28
N ALA A 41 83.98 9.66 -20.89
CA ALA A 41 84.19 8.33 -21.47
C ALA A 41 83.01 7.38 -21.22
N TYR A 42 82.51 7.31 -19.97
CA TYR A 42 81.31 6.51 -19.65
C TYR A 42 80.05 7.04 -20.36
N MET A 43 79.89 8.36 -20.46
CA MET A 43 78.78 8.98 -21.20
C MET A 43 78.85 8.67 -22.71
N ALA A 44 80.04 8.72 -23.32
CA ALA A 44 80.24 8.35 -24.71
C ALA A 44 79.93 6.86 -24.95
N TYR A 45 80.38 5.98 -24.05
CA TYR A 45 80.06 4.54 -24.11
C TYR A 45 78.56 4.27 -24.03
N ASN A 46 77.83 4.96 -23.13
CA ASN A 46 76.38 4.85 -23.03
C ASN A 46 75.65 5.37 -24.28
N ARG A 47 76.21 6.38 -24.97
CA ARG A 47 75.74 6.85 -26.29
C ARG A 47 76.15 5.94 -27.45
N LYS A 48 76.88 4.85 -27.19
CA LYS A 48 77.49 3.92 -28.18
C LYS A 48 78.53 4.56 -29.11
N ASP A 49 79.05 5.71 -28.70
CA ASP A 49 80.21 6.35 -29.34
C ASP A 49 81.47 5.73 -28.73
N TYR A 50 81.76 4.51 -29.15
CA TYR A 50 82.86 3.71 -28.59
C TYR A 50 84.24 4.30 -28.92
N ASP A 51 84.37 5.00 -30.05
CA ASP A 51 85.61 5.69 -30.44
C ASP A 51 85.94 6.82 -29.46
N LEU A 52 84.97 7.69 -29.19
CA LEU A 52 85.12 8.76 -28.21
C LEU A 52 85.31 8.21 -26.79
N ALA A 53 84.62 7.12 -26.43
CA ALA A 53 84.78 6.45 -25.14
C ALA A 53 86.22 5.94 -24.93
N ILE A 54 86.80 5.25 -25.92
CA ILE A 54 88.19 4.77 -25.88
C ILE A 54 89.16 5.94 -25.79
N ALA A 55 88.98 6.99 -26.60
CA ALA A 55 89.83 8.16 -26.59
C ALA A 55 89.84 8.86 -25.22
N LYS A 56 88.66 9.10 -24.64
CA LYS A 56 88.49 9.76 -23.34
C LYS A 56 88.96 8.89 -22.17
N ALA A 57 88.70 7.58 -22.19
CA ALA A 57 89.21 6.70 -21.15
C ALA A 57 90.75 6.60 -21.17
N ASN A 58 91.38 6.61 -22.36
CA ASN A 58 92.83 6.71 -22.48
C ASN A 58 93.38 8.07 -22.02
N GLU A 59 92.70 9.17 -22.33
CA GLU A 59 93.06 10.51 -21.85
C GLU A 59 93.04 10.59 -20.32
N ALA A 60 92.01 10.03 -19.67
CA ALA A 60 91.92 9.94 -18.22
C ALA A 60 92.98 8.99 -17.61
N LEU A 61 93.30 7.86 -18.27
CA LEU A 61 94.39 6.97 -17.83
C LEU A 61 95.78 7.59 -17.90
N ARG A 62 96.05 8.52 -18.84
CA ARG A 62 97.32 9.27 -18.86
C ARG A 62 97.50 10.15 -17.62
N GLN A 63 96.40 10.64 -17.05
CA GLN A 63 96.41 11.45 -15.82
C GLN A 63 96.38 10.58 -14.55
N ARG A 64 95.77 9.38 -14.61
CA ARG A 64 95.59 8.49 -13.44
C ARG A 64 95.74 7.01 -13.84
N ALA A 65 97.00 6.59 -13.99
CA ALA A 65 97.37 5.29 -14.57
C ALA A 65 97.00 4.06 -13.71
N ASP A 66 96.58 4.26 -12.46
CA ASP A 66 96.13 3.23 -11.51
C ASP A 66 94.61 2.91 -11.60
N ALA A 67 93.84 3.63 -12.44
CA ALA A 67 92.40 3.39 -12.61
C ALA A 67 92.09 2.12 -13.43
N ALA A 68 92.05 0.95 -12.79
CA ALA A 68 91.67 -0.33 -13.41
C ALA A 68 90.32 -0.25 -14.17
N GLN A 69 89.32 0.40 -13.58
CA GLN A 69 87.96 0.59 -14.14
C GLN A 69 87.94 1.25 -15.53
N LEU A 70 88.93 2.11 -15.84
CA LEU A 70 89.06 2.73 -17.17
C LEU A 70 89.69 1.80 -18.19
N ARG A 71 90.57 0.88 -17.77
CA ARG A 71 91.07 -0.20 -18.65
C ARG A 71 89.94 -1.17 -18.99
N ASP A 72 89.09 -1.49 -18.01
CA ASP A 72 87.89 -2.31 -18.23
C ASP A 72 86.92 -1.62 -19.19
N LEU A 73 86.69 -0.31 -19.03
CA LEU A 73 85.88 0.49 -19.97
C LEU A 73 86.47 0.49 -21.38
N ILE A 74 87.79 0.63 -21.55
CA ILE A 74 88.45 0.53 -22.85
C ILE A 74 88.26 -0.86 -23.44
N ALA A 75 88.52 -1.93 -22.70
CA ALA A 75 88.35 -3.30 -23.19
C ALA A 75 86.89 -3.59 -23.60
N LEU A 76 85.90 -3.07 -22.85
CA LEU A 76 84.48 -3.14 -23.20
C LEU A 76 84.18 -2.33 -24.46
N ALA A 77 84.68 -1.10 -24.56
CA ALA A 77 84.47 -0.21 -25.69
C ALA A 77 85.15 -0.71 -26.97
N GLU A 78 86.36 -1.26 -26.89
CA GLU A 78 87.07 -1.90 -27.99
C GLU A 78 86.35 -3.17 -28.46
N ARG A 79 85.87 -4.00 -27.52
CA ARG A 79 85.06 -5.20 -27.85
C ARG A 79 83.76 -4.83 -28.55
N ASP A 80 83.05 -3.82 -28.06
CA ASP A 80 81.75 -3.44 -28.61
C ASP A 80 81.87 -2.53 -29.86
N LYS A 81 82.94 -1.75 -29.99
CA LYS A 81 83.42 -1.17 -31.26
C LYS A 81 83.75 -2.26 -32.28
N TYR A 82 84.53 -3.25 -31.90
CA TYR A 82 84.86 -4.37 -32.79
C TYR A 82 83.60 -5.11 -33.24
N ARG A 83 82.59 -5.29 -32.38
CA ARG A 83 81.28 -5.84 -32.76
C ARG A 83 80.42 -4.90 -33.63
N ARG A 84 80.59 -3.58 -33.53
CA ARG A 84 79.94 -2.57 -34.39
C ARG A 84 80.55 -2.56 -35.79
N ASP A 85 81.88 -2.55 -35.87
CA ASP A 85 82.67 -2.40 -37.10
C ASP A 85 82.87 -3.74 -37.83
N HIS A 86 82.96 -4.82 -37.06
CA HIS A 86 82.88 -6.20 -37.52
C HIS A 86 81.59 -6.80 -36.93
N PRO A 87 80.41 -6.43 -37.48
CA PRO A 87 79.19 -7.14 -37.16
C PRO A 87 79.42 -8.57 -37.61
N GLN A 88 79.70 -9.46 -36.65
CA GLN A 88 79.79 -10.88 -36.91
C GLN A 88 78.56 -11.23 -37.73
N ARG A 89 78.75 -11.82 -38.92
CA ARG A 89 77.64 -12.42 -39.66
C ARG A 89 76.99 -13.36 -38.67
N ALA A 90 75.86 -12.94 -38.10
CA ALA A 90 75.14 -13.77 -37.18
C ALA A 90 74.89 -15.06 -37.96
N PHE A 91 75.36 -16.19 -37.41
CA PHE A 91 74.72 -17.45 -37.72
C PHE A 91 73.23 -17.14 -37.62
N LYS A 92 72.48 -17.39 -38.70
CA LYS A 92 71.02 -17.27 -38.70
C LYS A 92 70.50 -18.36 -37.76
N THR A 93 70.65 -18.12 -36.45
CA THR A 93 69.87 -18.76 -35.42
C THR A 93 68.45 -18.48 -35.86
N ARG A 94 67.75 -19.55 -36.24
CA ARG A 94 66.34 -19.44 -36.60
C ARG A 94 65.67 -18.67 -35.47
N PRO A 95 64.85 -17.65 -35.76
CA PRO A 95 64.14 -16.93 -34.72
C PRO A 95 63.50 -17.95 -33.78
N LYS A 96 63.60 -17.73 -32.46
CA LYS A 96 62.95 -18.61 -31.49
C LYS A 96 61.49 -18.83 -31.95
N PRO A 97 60.94 -20.05 -31.91
CA PRO A 97 59.61 -20.32 -32.46
C PRO A 97 58.59 -19.27 -31.97
N GLY A 98 57.78 -18.72 -32.88
CA GLY A 98 56.83 -17.65 -32.59
C GLY A 98 57.39 -16.22 -32.52
N TYR A 99 58.71 -15.99 -32.57
CA TYR A 99 59.30 -14.66 -32.36
C TYR A 99 58.86 -13.58 -33.37
N LEU A 100 58.69 -13.94 -34.64
CA LEU A 100 58.23 -13.00 -35.68
C LEU A 100 56.78 -12.56 -35.44
N GLU A 101 55.90 -13.53 -35.19
CA GLU A 101 54.49 -13.29 -34.86
C GLU A 101 54.36 -12.55 -33.52
N GLY A 102 55.15 -12.89 -32.50
CA GLY A 102 55.14 -12.20 -31.20
C GLY A 102 55.53 -10.72 -31.32
N ASN A 103 56.51 -10.38 -32.17
CA ASN A 103 56.85 -9.00 -32.48
C ASN A 103 55.75 -8.27 -33.26
N GLN A 104 55.03 -8.95 -34.16
CA GLN A 104 53.87 -8.38 -34.84
C GLN A 104 52.71 -8.15 -33.86
N ALA A 105 52.46 -9.07 -32.94
CA ALA A 105 51.45 -8.95 -31.90
C ALA A 105 51.69 -7.73 -30.98
N LEU A 106 52.95 -7.52 -30.57
CA LEU A 106 53.36 -6.36 -29.77
C LEU A 106 53.21 -5.05 -30.53
N ARG A 107 53.57 -5.01 -31.83
CA ARG A 107 53.39 -3.82 -32.67
C ARG A 107 51.92 -3.46 -32.86
N ALA A 108 51.08 -4.45 -33.16
CA ALA A 108 49.64 -4.27 -33.29
C ALA A 108 49.01 -3.78 -31.97
N TYR A 109 49.43 -4.32 -30.82
CA TYR A 109 49.01 -3.85 -29.50
C TYR A 109 49.39 -2.37 -29.27
N ALA A 110 50.62 -1.99 -29.60
CA ALA A 110 51.11 -0.61 -29.48
C ALA A 110 50.36 0.37 -30.42
N SER A 111 49.90 -0.08 -31.58
CA SER A 111 49.04 0.70 -32.50
C SER A 111 47.55 0.61 -32.17
N HIS A 112 47.16 0.05 -31.01
CA HIS A 112 45.77 -0.17 -30.58
C HIS A 112 44.95 -1.11 -31.50
N ASP A 113 45.61 -1.85 -32.41
CA ASP A 113 45.00 -2.93 -33.20
C ASP A 113 45.00 -4.22 -32.35
N TYR A 114 44.03 -4.30 -31.44
CA TYR A 114 43.91 -5.43 -30.53
C TYR A 114 43.48 -6.72 -31.24
N ASP A 115 42.74 -6.64 -32.35
CA ASP A 115 42.36 -7.82 -33.16
C ASP A 115 43.55 -8.37 -33.96
N GLY A 116 44.37 -7.52 -34.56
CA GLY A 116 45.68 -7.89 -35.12
C GLY A 116 46.59 -8.48 -34.04
N SER A 117 46.66 -7.84 -32.87
CA SER A 117 47.46 -8.34 -31.74
C SER A 117 47.04 -9.74 -31.29
N ALA A 118 45.74 -9.97 -31.09
CA ALA A 118 45.21 -11.27 -30.68
C ALA A 118 45.44 -12.36 -31.75
N ARG A 119 45.34 -12.04 -33.05
CA ARG A 119 45.63 -12.97 -34.14
C ARG A 119 47.12 -13.36 -34.16
N HIS A 120 48.02 -12.38 -34.17
CA HIS A 120 49.46 -12.64 -34.15
C HIS A 120 49.91 -13.34 -32.86
N ALA A 121 49.31 -13.02 -31.71
CA ALA A 121 49.57 -13.72 -30.45
C ALA A 121 49.16 -15.20 -30.53
N ARG A 122 47.98 -15.52 -31.08
CA ARG A 122 47.55 -16.91 -31.36
C ARG A 122 48.55 -17.66 -32.27
N ASN A 123 49.01 -17.02 -33.35
CA ASN A 123 50.04 -17.60 -34.23
C ASN A 123 51.38 -17.84 -33.51
N ALA A 124 51.80 -16.91 -32.65
CA ALA A 124 53.02 -17.04 -31.86
C ALA A 124 52.91 -18.18 -30.83
N ILE A 125 51.75 -18.34 -30.19
CA ILE A 125 51.45 -19.45 -29.26
C ILE A 125 51.45 -20.79 -30.02
N ALA A 126 50.90 -20.86 -31.23
CA ALA A 126 50.92 -22.10 -32.03
C ALA A 126 52.36 -22.58 -32.34
N GLN A 127 53.29 -21.64 -32.54
CA GLN A 127 54.71 -21.95 -32.76
C GLN A 127 55.49 -22.21 -31.46
N ALA A 128 55.10 -21.58 -30.35
CA ALA A 128 55.71 -21.78 -29.03
C ALA A 128 54.65 -21.92 -27.92
N PRO A 129 54.01 -23.10 -27.78
CA PRO A 129 52.86 -23.29 -26.88
C PRO A 129 53.16 -23.07 -25.39
N LYS A 130 54.45 -23.09 -25.01
CA LYS A 130 54.95 -22.88 -23.65
C LYS A 130 55.58 -21.49 -23.42
N ASN A 131 55.37 -20.53 -24.32
CA ASN A 131 55.81 -19.14 -24.10
C ASN A 131 54.74 -18.36 -23.31
N LEU A 132 55.07 -17.88 -22.11
CA LEU A 132 54.15 -17.11 -21.26
C LEU A 132 53.86 -15.72 -21.85
N ASP A 133 54.86 -15.03 -22.41
CA ASP A 133 54.70 -13.66 -22.90
C ASP A 133 53.71 -13.57 -24.07
N TYR A 134 53.74 -14.55 -24.99
CA TYR A 134 52.78 -14.62 -26.11
C TYR A 134 51.36 -14.89 -25.62
N ARG A 135 51.22 -15.74 -24.59
CA ARG A 135 49.92 -16.02 -23.95
C ARG A 135 49.39 -14.81 -23.20
N MET A 136 50.24 -14.12 -22.45
CA MET A 136 49.89 -12.85 -21.79
C MET A 136 49.47 -11.79 -22.82
N MET A 137 50.19 -11.65 -23.94
CA MET A 137 49.82 -10.73 -25.03
C MET A 137 48.41 -11.01 -25.56
N LEU A 138 48.05 -12.28 -25.78
CA LEU A 138 46.70 -12.67 -26.18
C LEU A 138 45.64 -12.29 -25.13
N ILE A 139 45.90 -12.60 -23.86
CA ILE A 139 45.00 -12.28 -22.74
C ILE A 139 44.79 -10.76 -22.63
N GLU A 140 45.86 -9.97 -22.74
CA GLU A 140 45.78 -8.50 -22.71
C GLU A 140 44.98 -7.95 -23.89
N ALA A 141 45.24 -8.43 -25.12
CA ALA A 141 44.55 -8.00 -26.33
C ALA A 141 43.04 -8.30 -26.27
N LEU A 142 42.65 -9.47 -25.75
CA LEU A 142 41.24 -9.85 -25.58
C LEU A 142 40.53 -9.00 -24.52
N GLN A 143 41.19 -8.68 -23.41
CA GLN A 143 40.63 -7.76 -22.40
C GLN A 143 40.44 -6.33 -22.93
N ARG A 144 41.39 -5.82 -23.73
CA ARG A 144 41.26 -4.50 -24.35
C ARG A 144 40.06 -4.42 -25.30
N GLN A 145 39.68 -5.53 -25.92
CA GLN A 145 38.48 -5.67 -26.75
C GLN A 145 37.17 -5.87 -25.95
N GLN A 146 37.21 -5.89 -24.60
CA GLN A 146 36.08 -6.30 -23.74
C GLN A 146 35.57 -7.75 -24.02
N ARG A 147 36.38 -8.61 -24.66
CA ARG A 147 36.06 -10.03 -24.91
C ARG A 147 36.45 -10.87 -23.72
N LEU A 148 35.81 -10.59 -22.58
CA LEU A 148 36.23 -11.06 -21.26
C LEU A 148 36.11 -12.59 -21.11
N ASP A 149 35.09 -13.21 -21.68
CA ASP A 149 34.92 -14.67 -21.67
C ASP A 149 36.04 -15.39 -22.44
N GLU A 150 36.44 -14.85 -23.61
CA GLU A 150 37.60 -15.37 -24.36
C GLU A 150 38.91 -15.13 -23.62
N ALA A 151 39.08 -13.99 -22.95
CA ALA A 151 40.26 -13.72 -22.13
C ALA A 151 40.33 -14.68 -20.92
N GLN A 152 39.19 -15.02 -20.32
CA GLN A 152 39.11 -16.02 -19.25
C GLN A 152 39.45 -17.43 -19.75
N ALA A 153 38.97 -17.81 -20.94
CA ALA A 153 39.33 -19.08 -21.59
C ALA A 153 40.84 -19.14 -21.88
N ALA A 154 41.41 -18.08 -22.46
CA ALA A 154 42.84 -17.98 -22.76
C ALA A 154 43.73 -18.10 -21.49
N ILE A 155 43.27 -17.60 -20.33
CA ILE A 155 43.98 -17.86 -19.06
C ILE A 155 43.91 -19.34 -18.67
N LYS A 156 42.74 -19.97 -18.71
CA LYS A 156 42.58 -21.40 -18.35
C LYS A 156 43.45 -22.30 -19.25
N GLU A 157 43.47 -22.06 -20.56
CA GLU A 157 44.36 -22.75 -21.50
C GLU A 157 45.84 -22.51 -21.17
N THR A 158 46.18 -21.34 -20.65
CA THR A 158 47.55 -20.97 -20.27
C THR A 158 47.98 -21.67 -18.98
N GLU A 159 47.10 -21.75 -17.97
CA GLU A 159 47.33 -22.54 -16.75
C GLU A 159 47.42 -24.04 -17.06
N GLN A 160 46.61 -24.56 -17.99
CA GLN A 160 46.74 -25.95 -18.46
C GLN A 160 48.08 -26.23 -19.16
N ALA A 161 48.59 -25.27 -19.95
CA ALA A 161 49.84 -25.43 -20.71
C ALA A 161 51.12 -25.20 -19.89
N LEU A 162 51.07 -24.37 -18.85
CA LEU A 162 52.23 -23.88 -18.08
C LEU A 162 52.20 -24.21 -16.59
N GLY A 163 51.11 -24.79 -16.09
CA GLY A 163 50.82 -24.89 -14.67
C GLY A 163 50.31 -23.56 -14.07
N PRO A 164 49.84 -23.57 -12.81
CA PRO A 164 49.36 -22.38 -12.12
C PRO A 164 50.50 -21.37 -11.93
N GLN A 165 50.23 -20.09 -12.21
CA GLN A 165 51.20 -18.99 -12.06
C GLN A 165 50.56 -17.81 -11.31
N PRO A 166 51.22 -17.19 -10.31
CA PRO A 166 50.65 -16.08 -9.54
C PRO A 166 50.24 -14.84 -10.36
N VAL A 167 50.78 -14.69 -11.57
CA VAL A 167 50.34 -13.63 -12.51
C VAL A 167 49.02 -13.99 -13.18
N LEU A 168 48.82 -15.26 -13.56
CA LEU A 168 47.60 -15.76 -14.19
C LEU A 168 46.45 -15.75 -13.19
N THR A 169 46.68 -16.21 -11.95
CA THR A 169 45.66 -16.21 -10.90
C THR A 169 45.16 -14.80 -10.59
N ARG A 170 46.06 -13.80 -10.48
CA ARG A 170 45.66 -12.39 -10.30
C ARG A 170 44.91 -11.84 -11.51
N ARG A 171 45.34 -12.18 -12.73
CA ARG A 171 44.68 -11.74 -13.97
C ARG A 171 43.28 -12.35 -14.13
N LEU A 172 43.14 -13.64 -13.76
CA LEU A 172 41.89 -14.38 -13.77
C LEU A 172 40.87 -13.75 -12.84
N GLN A 173 41.29 -13.44 -11.61
CA GLN A 173 40.46 -12.78 -10.60
C GLN A 173 39.95 -11.40 -11.10
N ALA A 174 40.83 -10.58 -11.67
CA ALA A 174 40.46 -9.27 -12.21
C ALA A 174 39.47 -9.36 -13.40
N ILE A 175 39.64 -10.36 -14.29
CA ILE A 175 38.69 -10.61 -15.39
C ILE A 175 37.36 -11.10 -14.84
N GLN A 176 37.36 -12.04 -13.91
CA GLN A 176 36.14 -12.54 -13.27
C GLN A 176 35.35 -11.41 -12.61
N GLU A 177 36.02 -10.47 -11.94
CA GLU A 177 35.40 -9.28 -11.35
C GLU A 177 34.75 -8.41 -12.41
N GLN A 178 35.46 -8.11 -13.50
CA GLN A 178 34.94 -7.33 -14.62
C GLN A 178 33.73 -8.01 -15.32
N VAL A 179 33.78 -9.33 -15.51
CA VAL A 179 32.64 -10.12 -16.02
C VAL A 179 31.45 -10.03 -15.06
N ALA A 180 31.66 -10.18 -13.74
CA ALA A 180 30.57 -10.11 -12.77
C ALA A 180 29.94 -8.70 -12.70
N VAL A 181 30.73 -7.63 -12.86
CA VAL A 181 30.22 -6.25 -12.99
C VAL A 181 29.34 -6.10 -14.23
N ASP A 182 29.79 -6.58 -15.39
CA ASP A 182 29.03 -6.51 -16.65
C ASP A 182 27.73 -7.33 -16.58
N LYS A 183 27.78 -8.54 -16.01
CA LYS A 183 26.59 -9.36 -15.72
C LYS A 183 25.61 -8.65 -14.79
N ALA A 184 26.10 -8.07 -13.69
CA ALA A 184 25.24 -7.30 -12.78
C ALA A 184 24.61 -6.08 -13.49
N ALA A 185 25.37 -5.36 -14.34
CA ALA A 185 24.87 -4.24 -15.13
C ALA A 185 23.79 -4.67 -16.13
N ARG A 186 23.96 -5.82 -16.81
CA ARG A 186 22.91 -6.42 -17.64
C ARG A 186 21.68 -6.82 -16.83
N GLY A 187 21.86 -7.41 -15.65
CA GLY A 187 20.77 -7.76 -14.73
C GLY A 187 19.95 -6.54 -14.28
N TYR A 188 20.60 -5.45 -13.86
CA TYR A 188 19.91 -4.18 -13.53
C TYR A 188 19.15 -3.60 -14.73
N LYS A 189 19.74 -3.67 -15.94
CA LYS A 189 19.12 -3.18 -17.17
C LYS A 189 17.94 -4.05 -17.61
N ALA A 190 17.97 -5.35 -17.35
CA ALA A 190 16.87 -6.28 -17.58
C ALA A 190 15.72 -6.02 -16.60
N LEU A 191 16.01 -5.86 -15.29
CA LEU A 191 15.04 -5.43 -14.27
C LEU A 191 14.31 -4.15 -14.66
N ALA A 192 15.04 -3.12 -15.08
CA ALA A 192 14.47 -1.83 -15.49
C ALA A 192 13.55 -1.92 -16.74
N ARG A 193 13.57 -3.06 -17.45
CA ARG A 193 12.72 -3.35 -18.62
C ARG A 193 11.61 -4.36 -18.33
N GLY A 194 11.56 -4.95 -17.13
CA GLY A 194 10.67 -6.06 -16.79
C GLY A 194 11.08 -7.41 -17.39
N ASP A 195 12.31 -7.53 -17.94
CA ASP A 195 12.88 -8.81 -18.39
C ASP A 195 13.42 -9.57 -17.16
N ASN A 196 12.48 -10.18 -16.44
CA ASN A 196 12.74 -10.82 -15.16
C ASN A 196 13.58 -12.09 -15.29
N ASP A 197 13.49 -12.80 -16.43
CA ASP A 197 14.23 -14.03 -16.68
C ASP A 197 15.72 -13.75 -16.89
N THR A 198 16.05 -12.78 -17.76
CA THR A 198 17.43 -12.31 -17.94
C THR A 198 17.98 -11.70 -16.65
N ALA A 199 17.16 -10.92 -15.94
CA ALA A 199 17.54 -10.34 -14.66
C ALA A 199 17.97 -11.38 -13.62
N VAL A 200 17.17 -12.43 -13.41
CA VAL A 200 17.49 -13.50 -12.45
C VAL A 200 18.70 -14.31 -12.90
N SER A 201 18.82 -14.61 -14.20
CA SER A 201 19.96 -15.37 -14.75
C SER A 201 21.29 -14.65 -14.51
N GLU A 202 21.41 -13.39 -14.96
CA GLU A 202 22.65 -12.62 -14.82
C GLU A 202 22.97 -12.29 -13.36
N ALA A 203 21.95 -12.06 -12.52
CA ALA A 203 22.13 -11.87 -11.07
C ALA A 203 22.67 -13.12 -10.37
N ARG A 204 22.13 -14.30 -10.70
CA ARG A 204 22.62 -15.59 -10.16
C ARG A 204 24.08 -15.82 -10.55
N GLU A 205 24.49 -15.47 -11.76
CA GLU A 205 25.88 -15.62 -12.21
C GLU A 205 26.83 -14.61 -11.55
N ALA A 206 26.43 -13.35 -11.39
CA ALA A 206 27.21 -12.36 -10.65
C ALA A 206 27.42 -12.79 -9.18
N VAL A 207 26.38 -13.30 -8.51
CA VAL A 207 26.48 -13.87 -7.15
C VAL A 207 27.32 -15.14 -7.13
N ARG A 208 27.25 -16.02 -8.13
CA ARG A 208 28.08 -17.24 -8.22
C ARG A 208 29.57 -16.90 -8.29
N SER A 209 29.94 -15.86 -9.04
CA SER A 209 31.34 -15.41 -9.13
C SER A 209 31.81 -14.68 -7.87
N PHE A 210 30.97 -13.83 -7.26
CA PHE A 210 31.32 -13.06 -6.06
C PHE A 210 30.26 -13.21 -4.97
N PRO A 211 30.20 -14.35 -4.27
CA PRO A 211 29.10 -14.69 -3.35
C PRO A 211 29.07 -13.85 -2.07
N LYS A 212 30.09 -13.00 -1.84
CA LYS A 212 30.15 -12.04 -0.73
C LYS A 212 29.82 -10.60 -1.14
N GLN A 213 29.63 -10.32 -2.43
CA GLN A 213 29.39 -8.95 -2.92
C GLN A 213 27.92 -8.55 -2.72
N MET A 214 27.69 -7.60 -1.82
CA MET A 214 26.34 -7.23 -1.38
C MET A 214 25.46 -6.69 -2.52
N ALA A 215 26.03 -5.90 -3.43
CA ALA A 215 25.30 -5.35 -4.58
C ALA A 215 24.67 -6.45 -5.45
N TYR A 216 25.41 -7.54 -5.73
CA TYR A 216 24.92 -8.64 -6.56
C TYR A 216 23.83 -9.44 -5.84
N ARG A 217 23.91 -9.58 -4.51
CA ARG A 217 22.85 -10.21 -3.73
C ARG A 217 21.58 -9.37 -3.67
N LYS A 218 21.67 -8.04 -3.51
CA LYS A 218 20.52 -7.13 -3.63
C LYS A 218 19.86 -7.20 -5.00
N LEU A 219 20.67 -7.24 -6.06
CA LEU A 219 20.19 -7.45 -7.43
C LEU A 219 19.44 -8.79 -7.54
N LEU A 220 20.00 -9.89 -7.02
CA LEU A 220 19.36 -11.21 -7.05
C LEU A 220 18.02 -11.23 -6.30
N VAL A 221 17.96 -10.69 -5.09
CA VAL A 221 16.70 -10.56 -4.33
C VAL A 221 15.66 -9.77 -5.13
N SER A 222 16.06 -8.63 -5.70
CA SER A 222 15.16 -7.77 -6.47
C SER A 222 14.66 -8.45 -7.75
N ALA A 223 15.53 -9.21 -8.44
CA ALA A 223 15.18 -9.99 -9.62
C ALA A 223 14.21 -11.13 -9.31
N LEU A 224 14.46 -11.91 -8.24
CA LEU A 224 13.58 -12.98 -7.80
C LEU A 224 12.21 -12.43 -7.33
N MET A 225 12.19 -11.28 -6.66
CA MET A 225 10.94 -10.57 -6.32
C MET A 225 10.14 -10.17 -7.57
N ALA A 226 10.80 -9.62 -8.58
CA ALA A 226 10.14 -9.20 -9.83
C ALA A 226 9.60 -10.40 -10.64
N GLN A 227 10.32 -11.53 -10.64
CA GLN A 227 9.89 -12.79 -11.25
C GLN A 227 8.80 -13.53 -10.44
N GLY A 228 8.46 -13.06 -9.22
CA GLY A 228 7.50 -13.71 -8.33
C GLY A 228 8.02 -14.96 -7.60
N GLN A 229 9.32 -15.23 -7.63
CA GLN A 229 9.97 -16.36 -6.94
C GLN A 229 10.18 -16.03 -5.44
N TYR A 230 9.08 -15.80 -4.72
CA TYR A 230 9.11 -15.22 -3.37
C TYR A 230 9.87 -16.07 -2.33
N GLU A 231 9.81 -17.39 -2.40
CA GLU A 231 10.54 -18.27 -1.47
C GLU A 231 12.06 -18.22 -1.70
N GLU A 232 12.49 -18.28 -2.97
CA GLU A 232 13.90 -18.10 -3.31
C GLU A 232 14.41 -16.71 -2.95
N ALA A 233 13.60 -15.67 -3.20
CA ALA A 233 13.92 -14.30 -2.82
C ALA A 233 14.09 -14.17 -1.29
N ARG A 234 13.22 -14.81 -0.49
CA ARG A 234 13.30 -14.83 0.98
C ARG A 234 14.58 -15.51 1.46
N SER A 235 14.98 -16.61 0.81
CA SER A 235 16.22 -17.32 1.10
C SER A 235 17.44 -16.46 0.74
N ALA A 236 17.48 -15.91 -0.49
CA ALA A 236 18.56 -15.04 -0.97
C ALA A 236 18.73 -13.78 -0.10
N ALA A 237 17.63 -13.18 0.38
CA ALA A 237 17.65 -12.04 1.30
C ALA A 237 18.17 -12.44 2.69
N THR A 238 17.85 -13.65 3.16
CA THR A 238 18.36 -14.19 4.43
C THR A 238 19.86 -14.45 4.35
N GLU A 239 20.36 -15.03 3.26
CA GLU A 239 21.81 -15.17 3.03
C GLU A 239 22.52 -13.82 2.90
N ALA A 240 21.90 -12.82 2.25
CA ALA A 240 22.46 -11.48 2.14
C ALA A 240 22.59 -10.81 3.53
N LEU A 241 21.54 -10.87 4.35
CA LEU A 241 21.57 -10.36 5.71
C LEU A 241 22.53 -11.14 6.62
N ALA A 242 22.80 -12.41 6.36
CA ALA A 242 23.83 -13.17 7.09
C ALA A 242 25.27 -12.67 6.81
N LEU A 243 25.51 -11.98 5.69
CA LEU A 243 26.80 -11.34 5.39
C LEU A 243 26.92 -9.93 5.97
N ASN A 244 25.81 -9.18 6.05
CA ASN A 244 25.74 -7.87 6.69
C ASN A 244 24.33 -7.62 7.24
N GLY A 245 24.15 -7.80 8.55
CA GLY A 245 22.82 -7.87 9.19
C GLY A 245 22.06 -6.55 9.33
N ASN A 246 22.68 -5.41 9.00
CA ASN A 246 22.14 -4.07 9.24
C ASN A 246 21.76 -3.33 7.94
N ASP A 247 21.35 -4.06 6.89
CA ASP A 247 20.92 -3.44 5.64
C ASP A 247 19.40 -3.22 5.62
N ALA A 248 18.96 -1.98 5.84
CA ALA A 248 17.55 -1.64 6.00
C ALA A 248 16.69 -2.00 4.77
N THR A 249 17.22 -1.83 3.56
CA THR A 249 16.50 -2.16 2.32
C THR A 249 16.29 -3.68 2.21
N LEU A 250 17.30 -4.49 2.53
CA LEU A 250 17.16 -5.95 2.53
C LEU A 250 16.22 -6.45 3.65
N LEU A 251 16.24 -5.80 4.82
CA LEU A 251 15.27 -6.08 5.88
C LEU A 251 13.84 -5.74 5.43
N ALA A 252 13.61 -4.56 4.84
CA ALA A 252 12.32 -4.18 4.28
C ALA A 252 11.85 -5.16 3.19
N GLN A 253 12.72 -5.53 2.25
CA GLN A 253 12.42 -6.52 1.20
C GLN A 253 12.10 -7.91 1.78
N ARG A 254 12.87 -8.40 2.76
CA ARG A 254 12.59 -9.69 3.42
C ARG A 254 11.28 -9.65 4.21
N GLY A 255 10.96 -8.53 4.85
CA GLY A 255 9.69 -8.34 5.53
C GLY A 255 8.50 -8.38 4.58
N GLN A 256 8.59 -7.71 3.43
CA GLN A 256 7.56 -7.77 2.36
C GLN A 256 7.39 -9.19 1.81
N LEU A 257 8.49 -9.92 1.63
CA LEU A 257 8.48 -11.32 1.19
C LEU A 257 7.81 -12.24 2.22
N ARG A 258 8.17 -12.12 3.50
CA ARG A 258 7.52 -12.84 4.61
C ARG A 258 6.03 -12.54 4.69
N GLN A 259 5.64 -11.27 4.54
CA GLN A 259 4.24 -10.85 4.54
C GLN A 259 3.43 -11.51 3.40
N ARG A 260 3.99 -11.57 2.19
CA ARG A 260 3.38 -12.27 1.04
C ARG A 260 3.28 -13.78 1.23
N LEU A 261 4.22 -14.37 1.97
CA LEU A 261 4.25 -15.80 2.32
C LEU A 261 3.44 -16.12 3.60
N GLY A 262 2.73 -15.15 4.17
CA GLY A 262 1.86 -15.34 5.34
C GLY A 262 2.55 -15.20 6.71
N ASP A 263 3.87 -15.03 6.76
CA ASP A 263 4.63 -14.81 7.99
C ASP A 263 4.54 -13.34 8.46
N GLN A 264 3.36 -12.98 9.01
CA GLN A 264 3.06 -11.65 9.53
C GLN A 264 3.92 -11.25 10.75
N ASN A 265 4.49 -12.21 11.46
CA ASN A 265 5.28 -11.94 12.66
C ASN A 265 6.75 -11.67 12.30
N GLY A 266 7.36 -12.53 11.47
CA GLY A 266 8.69 -12.28 10.91
C GLY A 266 8.72 -11.06 9.98
N ALA A 267 7.62 -10.72 9.32
CA ALA A 267 7.50 -9.46 8.56
C ALA A 267 7.61 -8.24 9.47
N ARG A 268 6.81 -8.18 10.55
CA ARG A 268 6.83 -7.07 11.53
C ARG A 268 8.19 -6.92 12.23
N GLN A 269 8.87 -8.03 12.53
CA GLN A 269 10.24 -8.00 13.07
C GLN A 269 11.23 -7.36 12.08
N ASP A 270 11.19 -7.77 10.81
CA ASP A 270 12.09 -7.23 9.78
C ASP A 270 11.81 -5.74 9.52
N PHE A 271 10.54 -5.32 9.49
CA PHE A 271 10.16 -3.91 9.34
C PHE A 271 10.63 -3.04 10.51
N ALA A 272 10.45 -3.51 11.74
CA ALA A 272 10.94 -2.81 12.93
C ALA A 272 12.48 -2.68 12.92
N GLN A 273 13.19 -3.74 12.52
CA GLN A 273 14.65 -3.70 12.40
C GLN A 273 15.11 -2.75 11.27
N ALA A 274 14.42 -2.73 10.13
CA ALA A 274 14.71 -1.83 9.02
C ALA A 274 14.55 -0.35 9.43
N LEU A 275 13.49 -0.03 10.17
CA LEU A 275 13.26 1.30 10.73
C LEU A 275 14.32 1.69 11.78
N ALA A 276 14.79 0.74 12.59
CA ALA A 276 15.83 0.97 13.60
C ALA A 276 17.22 1.27 13.00
N VAL A 277 17.52 0.80 11.79
CA VAL A 277 18.74 1.18 11.04
C VAL A 277 18.68 2.65 10.57
N GLY A 278 17.48 3.20 10.37
CA GLY A 278 17.24 4.64 10.27
C GLY A 278 17.62 5.34 8.96
N ASN A 279 18.13 4.63 7.94
CA ASN A 279 18.58 5.21 6.67
C ASN A 279 17.60 5.04 5.49
N LEU A 280 16.36 4.61 5.75
CA LEU A 280 15.31 4.51 4.72
C LEU A 280 14.71 5.89 4.40
N PRO A 281 14.31 6.18 3.14
CA PRO A 281 13.54 7.36 2.79
C PRO A 281 12.24 7.48 3.61
N LEU A 282 11.80 8.69 3.94
CA LEU A 282 10.61 8.94 4.77
C LEU A 282 9.35 8.22 4.23
N ARG A 283 9.19 8.18 2.90
CA ARG A 283 8.07 7.48 2.25
C ARG A 283 8.11 5.96 2.43
N GLU A 284 9.31 5.37 2.43
CA GLU A 284 9.49 3.94 2.71
C GLU A 284 9.28 3.65 4.20
N GLN A 285 9.76 4.51 5.10
CA GLN A 285 9.43 4.40 6.53
C GLN A 285 7.91 4.40 6.74
N ALA A 286 7.18 5.32 6.07
CA ALA A 286 5.72 5.39 6.14
C ALA A 286 5.04 4.09 5.70
N SER A 287 5.48 3.48 4.60
CA SER A 287 4.91 2.22 4.10
C SER A 287 5.19 1.05 5.05
N LEU A 288 6.34 1.02 5.73
CA LEU A 288 6.64 0.02 6.75
C LEU A 288 5.75 0.17 7.99
N TYR A 289 5.57 1.39 8.51
CA TYR A 289 4.62 1.65 9.61
C TYR A 289 3.19 1.23 9.23
N ALA A 290 2.74 1.56 8.01
CA ALA A 290 1.44 1.12 7.51
C ALA A 290 1.31 -0.41 7.43
N ALA A 291 2.32 -1.10 6.93
CA ALA A 291 2.35 -2.56 6.85
C ALA A 291 2.37 -3.25 8.24
N MET A 292 2.83 -2.56 9.29
CA MET A 292 2.76 -3.02 10.68
C MET A 292 1.42 -2.70 11.37
N GLY A 293 0.50 -1.96 10.72
CA GLY A 293 -0.75 -1.50 11.31
C GLY A 293 -0.60 -0.25 12.20
N GLN A 294 0.38 0.60 11.91
CA GLN A 294 0.71 1.82 12.65
C GLN A 294 0.43 3.09 11.81
N PRO A 295 -0.85 3.45 11.58
CA PRO A 295 -1.21 4.54 10.65
C PRO A 295 -0.83 5.93 11.15
N LYS A 296 -0.69 6.15 12.47
CA LYS A 296 -0.32 7.44 13.04
C LYS A 296 1.16 7.76 12.79
N GLU A 297 2.01 6.76 12.95
CA GLU A 297 3.43 6.79 12.65
C GLU A 297 3.65 6.90 11.13
N ALA A 298 2.88 6.17 10.33
CA ALA A 298 2.91 6.28 8.86
C ALA A 298 2.54 7.69 8.38
N LEU A 299 1.47 8.26 8.95
CA LEU A 299 1.06 9.65 8.72
C LEU A 299 2.16 10.65 9.10
N GLN A 300 2.78 10.48 10.27
CA GLN A 300 3.88 11.36 10.72
C GLN A 300 5.04 11.36 9.71
N ARG A 301 5.40 10.20 9.14
CA ARG A 301 6.46 10.11 8.13
C ARG A 301 6.09 10.75 6.80
N LEU A 302 4.84 10.63 6.33
CA LEU A 302 4.39 11.36 5.15
C LEU A 302 4.26 12.87 5.38
N GLN A 303 3.90 13.30 6.59
CA GLN A 303 3.92 14.72 6.95
C GLN A 303 5.35 15.28 6.94
N GLN A 304 6.34 14.54 7.49
CA GLN A 304 7.76 14.90 7.38
C GLN A 304 8.21 14.97 5.92
N ALA A 305 7.81 14.02 5.07
CA ALA A 305 8.13 14.05 3.64
C ALA A 305 7.50 15.27 2.93
N ARG A 306 6.28 15.66 3.31
CA ARG A 306 5.62 16.88 2.80
C ARG A 306 6.35 18.14 3.21
N ASP A 307 6.71 18.25 4.47
CA ASP A 307 7.34 19.45 5.00
C ASP A 307 8.80 19.59 4.47
N ALA A 308 9.42 18.48 4.04
CA ALA A 308 10.68 18.44 3.30
C ALA A 308 10.56 18.65 1.77
N GLY A 309 9.34 18.68 1.21
CA GLY A 309 9.11 18.79 -0.23
C GLY A 309 9.34 17.50 -1.03
N GLU A 310 9.36 16.34 -0.37
CA GLU A 310 9.68 15.02 -0.92
C GLU A 310 8.45 14.21 -1.40
N LEU A 311 7.24 14.78 -1.40
CA LEU A 311 6.04 14.07 -1.85
C LEU A 311 6.08 13.73 -3.35
N GLN A 312 5.65 12.52 -3.66
CA GLN A 312 5.36 12.04 -5.00
C GLN A 312 3.86 12.19 -5.32
N PRO A 313 3.48 12.26 -6.61
CA PRO A 313 2.07 12.24 -7.02
C PRO A 313 1.32 11.04 -6.43
N GLY A 314 0.24 11.32 -5.69
CA GLY A 314 -0.56 10.32 -4.97
C GLY A 314 -0.28 10.22 -3.47
N ASP A 315 0.84 10.74 -2.96
CA ASP A 315 1.16 10.65 -1.53
C ASP A 315 0.18 11.46 -0.66
N GLU A 316 -0.38 12.56 -1.16
CA GLU A 316 -1.43 13.30 -0.45
C GLU A 316 -2.72 12.47 -0.27
N VAL A 317 -3.07 11.61 -1.23
CA VAL A 317 -4.20 10.68 -1.08
C VAL A 317 -3.87 9.63 -0.02
N GLN A 318 -2.62 9.17 0.04
CA GLN A 318 -2.16 8.24 1.08
C GLN A 318 -2.18 8.88 2.49
N ILE A 319 -1.90 10.18 2.60
CA ILE A 319 -2.11 10.97 3.82
C ILE A 319 -3.59 10.95 4.24
N ALA A 320 -4.53 11.17 3.30
CA ALA A 320 -5.96 11.11 3.59
C ALA A 320 -6.40 9.73 4.10
N TYR A 321 -5.90 8.64 3.51
CA TYR A 321 -6.17 7.28 3.99
C TYR A 321 -5.60 7.02 5.38
N PHE A 322 -4.37 7.45 5.69
CA PHE A 322 -3.80 7.28 7.03
C PHE A 322 -4.51 8.12 8.09
N LEU A 323 -4.99 9.33 7.75
CA LEU A 323 -5.83 10.15 8.64
C LEU A 323 -7.12 9.40 9.00
N SER A 324 -7.83 8.85 8.00
CA SER A 324 -9.05 8.08 8.26
C SER A 324 -8.78 6.79 9.07
N GLN A 325 -7.70 6.05 8.76
CA GLN A 325 -7.28 4.89 9.55
C GLN A 325 -6.85 5.24 10.99
N ALA A 326 -6.38 6.46 11.22
CA ALA A 326 -6.07 6.98 12.56
C ALA A 326 -7.30 7.51 13.33
N GLY A 327 -8.48 7.55 12.68
CA GLY A 327 -9.74 8.08 13.23
C GLY A 327 -9.99 9.57 12.96
N ASP A 328 -9.11 10.25 12.21
CA ASP A 328 -9.29 11.66 11.80
C ASP A 328 -9.97 11.77 10.44
N ASP A 329 -11.27 11.48 10.41
CA ASP A 329 -12.07 11.59 9.19
C ASP A 329 -12.21 13.03 8.66
N GLN A 330 -12.09 14.05 9.53
CA GLN A 330 -12.14 15.45 9.09
C GLN A 330 -10.85 15.85 8.38
N GLY A 331 -9.68 15.54 8.96
CA GLY A 331 -8.40 15.73 8.31
C GLY A 331 -8.28 14.93 7.00
N ALA A 332 -8.83 13.71 6.98
CA ALA A 332 -8.92 12.92 5.75
C ALA A 332 -9.74 13.63 4.67
N LEU A 333 -10.96 14.08 4.99
CA LEU A 333 -11.82 14.80 4.06
C LEU A 333 -11.21 16.12 3.57
N ASP A 334 -10.59 16.89 4.46
CA ASP A 334 -9.95 18.16 4.11
C ASP A 334 -8.72 17.94 3.21
N THR A 335 -8.07 16.78 3.33
CA THR A 335 -7.01 16.35 2.41
C THR A 335 -7.59 15.91 1.07
N PHE A 336 -8.66 15.09 1.02
CA PHE A 336 -9.36 14.76 -0.22
C PHE A 336 -9.84 16.02 -0.98
N LYS A 337 -10.47 16.97 -0.28
CA LYS A 337 -10.89 18.28 -0.84
C LYS A 337 -9.72 19.13 -1.36
N ARG A 338 -8.50 18.94 -0.85
CA ARG A 338 -7.29 19.63 -1.33
C ARG A 338 -6.81 19.02 -2.64
N VAL A 339 -6.63 17.70 -2.66
CA VAL A 339 -6.21 16.94 -3.85
C VAL A 339 -7.20 17.13 -5.00
N ASP A 340 -8.51 17.03 -4.74
CA ASP A 340 -9.54 17.17 -5.77
C ASP A 340 -9.53 18.55 -6.44
N ARG A 341 -9.24 19.62 -5.67
CA ARG A 341 -9.13 20.98 -6.19
C ARG A 341 -7.85 21.25 -6.98
N GLN A 342 -6.78 20.52 -6.71
CA GLN A 342 -5.48 20.72 -7.36
C GLN A 342 -5.31 19.85 -8.61
N ASN A 343 -5.62 18.56 -8.49
CA ASN A 343 -5.29 17.53 -9.48
C ASN A 343 -6.53 16.74 -9.96
N GLY A 344 -7.66 16.86 -9.25
CA GLY A 344 -8.79 15.94 -9.37
C GLY A 344 -8.52 14.60 -8.68
N LEU A 345 -9.55 14.03 -8.05
CA LEU A 345 -9.50 12.66 -7.53
C LEU A 345 -9.87 11.64 -8.61
N LYS A 346 -9.20 10.48 -8.60
CA LYS A 346 -9.57 9.34 -9.45
C LYS A 346 -10.93 8.76 -9.02
N PRO A 347 -11.65 8.00 -9.88
CA PRO A 347 -13.03 7.57 -9.56
C PRO A 347 -13.18 6.80 -8.24
N ARG A 348 -12.22 5.93 -7.87
CA ARG A 348 -12.22 5.25 -6.55
C ARG A 348 -11.94 6.21 -5.39
N GLU A 349 -11.00 7.13 -5.57
CA GLU A 349 -10.64 8.12 -4.54
C GLU A 349 -11.82 9.10 -4.28
N VAL A 350 -12.64 9.38 -5.29
CA VAL A 350 -13.92 10.12 -5.15
C VAL A 350 -14.94 9.32 -4.32
N GLN A 351 -14.99 8.00 -4.47
CA GLN A 351 -15.86 7.15 -3.65
C GLN A 351 -15.42 7.15 -2.17
N ASP A 352 -14.12 7.06 -1.91
CA ASP A 352 -13.58 7.12 -0.55
C ASP A 352 -13.78 8.52 0.09
N ALA A 353 -13.63 9.59 -0.69
CA ALA A 353 -13.94 10.95 -0.28
C ALA A 353 -15.43 11.15 0.04
N ALA A 354 -16.34 10.48 -0.69
CA ALA A 354 -17.77 10.50 -0.42
C ALA A 354 -18.11 9.86 0.95
N TYR A 355 -17.53 8.71 1.26
CA TYR A 355 -17.72 8.06 2.56
C TYR A 355 -17.06 8.84 3.70
N SER A 356 -15.93 9.50 3.46
CA SER A 356 -15.31 10.40 4.45
C SER A 356 -16.19 11.61 4.74
N ALA A 357 -16.74 12.25 3.70
CA ALA A 357 -17.73 13.33 3.84
C ALA A 357 -19.02 12.88 4.55
N MET A 358 -19.44 11.64 4.34
CA MET A 358 -20.57 11.07 5.06
C MET A 358 -20.26 10.94 6.57
N ARG A 359 -19.10 10.38 6.95
CA ARG A 359 -18.72 10.19 8.36
C ARG A 359 -18.56 11.53 9.12
N THR A 360 -18.01 12.55 8.48
CA THR A 360 -17.92 13.92 9.05
C THR A 360 -19.27 14.65 9.09
N SER A 361 -20.33 14.09 8.49
CA SER A 361 -21.67 14.70 8.40
C SER A 361 -21.75 15.94 7.50
N GLU A 362 -20.87 16.03 6.50
CA GLU A 362 -20.95 17.02 5.43
C GLU A 362 -21.85 16.52 4.29
N ASP A 363 -23.15 16.37 4.60
CA ASP A 363 -24.14 15.72 3.72
C ASP A 363 -24.14 16.27 2.28
N ALA A 364 -24.02 17.59 2.10
CA ALA A 364 -23.95 18.23 0.78
C ALA A 364 -22.71 17.83 -0.03
N GLN A 365 -21.55 17.72 0.62
CA GLN A 365 -20.29 17.30 -0.01
C GLN A 365 -20.31 15.80 -0.33
N ALA A 366 -20.88 14.98 0.58
CA ALA A 366 -21.07 13.55 0.36
C ALA A 366 -22.00 13.29 -0.84
N ILE A 367 -23.13 14.00 -0.94
CA ILE A 367 -24.02 13.95 -2.12
C ILE A 367 -23.27 14.33 -3.40
N ALA A 368 -22.45 15.39 -3.39
CA ALA A 368 -21.71 15.82 -4.57
C ALA A 368 -20.71 14.76 -5.05
N TYR A 369 -19.95 14.14 -4.13
CA TYR A 369 -19.03 13.06 -4.48
C TYR A 369 -19.75 11.78 -4.92
N PHE A 370 -20.80 11.32 -4.22
CA PHE A 370 -21.56 10.14 -4.64
C PHE A 370 -22.22 10.31 -6.02
N LYS A 371 -22.67 11.52 -6.38
CA LYS A 371 -23.14 11.79 -7.75
C LYS A 371 -22.03 11.61 -8.78
N ARG A 372 -20.81 12.11 -8.52
CA ARG A 372 -19.64 11.88 -9.38
C ARG A 372 -19.27 10.39 -9.49
N VAL A 373 -19.36 9.60 -8.41
CA VAL A 373 -19.17 8.14 -8.46
C VAL A 373 -20.15 7.50 -9.46
N LEU A 374 -21.43 7.89 -9.40
CA LEU A 374 -22.46 7.38 -10.30
C LEU A 374 -22.26 7.87 -11.76
N ASP A 375 -21.74 9.08 -11.96
CA ASP A 375 -21.37 9.60 -13.28
C ASP A 375 -20.18 8.83 -13.87
N TYR A 376 -19.12 8.54 -13.10
CA TYR A 376 -18.00 7.71 -13.56
C TYR A 376 -18.42 6.28 -13.91
N GLN A 377 -19.32 5.66 -13.13
CA GLN A 377 -19.87 4.36 -13.49
C GLN A 377 -20.74 4.44 -14.75
N GLN A 378 -21.54 5.50 -14.94
CA GLN A 378 -22.30 5.66 -16.19
C GLN A 378 -21.37 5.85 -17.41
N ALA A 379 -20.22 6.52 -17.24
CA ALA A 379 -19.21 6.70 -18.28
C ALA A 379 -18.39 5.43 -18.56
N GLY A 380 -18.36 4.45 -17.64
CA GLY A 380 -17.54 3.25 -17.72
C GLY A 380 -16.16 3.37 -17.06
N ASP A 381 -15.82 4.53 -16.49
CA ASP A 381 -14.56 4.80 -15.78
C ASP A 381 -14.45 4.07 -14.42
N LEU A 382 -15.57 3.63 -13.86
CA LEU A 382 -15.64 2.95 -12.56
C LEU A 382 -16.65 1.80 -12.54
N GLN A 383 -16.21 0.60 -12.90
CA GLN A 383 -17.05 -0.60 -12.84
C GLN A 383 -17.47 -0.91 -11.39
N MET A 384 -18.78 -0.94 -11.15
CA MET A 384 -19.41 -1.28 -9.87
C MET A 384 -20.52 -2.32 -10.06
N PRO A 385 -20.65 -3.34 -9.18
CA PRO A 385 -21.80 -4.25 -9.19
C PRO A 385 -23.12 -3.50 -9.03
N ALA A 386 -24.20 -4.01 -9.65
CA ALA A 386 -25.51 -3.35 -9.64
C ALA A 386 -26.01 -3.00 -8.22
N GLN A 387 -25.78 -3.88 -7.24
CA GLN A 387 -26.13 -3.63 -5.83
C GLN A 387 -25.32 -2.48 -5.22
N GLN A 388 -24.04 -2.34 -5.54
CA GLN A 388 -23.22 -1.22 -5.05
C GLN A 388 -23.64 0.12 -5.69
N VAL A 389 -24.06 0.10 -6.96
CA VAL A 389 -24.67 1.26 -7.63
C VAL A 389 -25.98 1.65 -6.94
N PHE A 390 -26.84 0.66 -6.62
CA PHE A 390 -28.07 0.89 -5.87
C PHE A 390 -27.80 1.46 -4.47
N GLU A 391 -26.85 0.90 -3.72
CA GLU A 391 -26.45 1.37 -2.38
C GLU A 391 -25.88 2.79 -2.42
N THR A 392 -25.12 3.13 -3.47
CA THR A 392 -24.63 4.51 -3.70
C THR A 392 -25.80 5.46 -3.98
N ARG A 393 -26.76 5.05 -4.80
CA ARG A 393 -28.02 5.81 -5.05
C ARG A 393 -28.89 5.90 -3.77
N ARG A 394 -28.85 4.91 -2.87
CA ARG A 394 -29.54 4.93 -1.57
C ARG A 394 -28.88 5.93 -0.62
N ALA A 395 -27.55 5.97 -0.54
CA ALA A 395 -26.83 6.99 0.23
C ALA A 395 -27.19 8.42 -0.22
N VAL A 396 -27.24 8.69 -1.53
CA VAL A 396 -27.68 9.99 -2.06
C VAL A 396 -29.16 10.27 -1.73
N SER A 397 -30.04 9.26 -1.81
CA SER A 397 -31.43 9.39 -1.37
C SER A 397 -31.51 9.89 0.08
N ASP A 398 -30.84 9.18 0.99
CA ASP A 398 -31.07 9.34 2.42
C ASP A 398 -30.43 10.63 2.95
N LEU A 399 -29.22 10.95 2.48
CA LEU A 399 -28.58 12.25 2.72
C LEU A 399 -29.40 13.43 2.18
N SER A 400 -30.14 13.24 1.07
CA SER A 400 -30.98 14.30 0.49
C SER A 400 -32.37 14.44 1.12
N ARG A 401 -32.80 13.51 1.97
CA ARG A 401 -34.16 13.50 2.54
C ARG A 401 -34.23 14.37 3.79
N VAL A 402 -34.51 15.65 3.59
CA VAL A 402 -34.73 16.64 4.67
C VAL A 402 -36.20 16.80 5.08
N TRP A 403 -37.14 16.34 4.26
CA TRP A 403 -38.57 16.28 4.56
C TRP A 403 -39.10 14.89 4.23
N GLY A 404 -40.21 14.51 4.85
CA GLY A 404 -40.98 13.35 4.42
C GLY A 404 -42.39 13.37 4.97
N LEU A 405 -43.26 12.62 4.32
CA LEU A 405 -44.64 12.38 4.74
C LEU A 405 -44.84 10.86 4.85
N THR A 406 -45.47 10.43 5.94
CA THR A 406 -45.90 9.03 6.10
C THR A 406 -47.36 9.01 6.51
N ASN A 407 -48.19 8.36 5.70
CA ASN A 407 -49.55 8.02 6.05
C ASN A 407 -49.60 6.51 6.36
N THR A 408 -50.24 6.13 7.47
CA THR A 408 -50.40 4.72 7.86
C THR A 408 -51.82 4.46 8.38
N THR A 409 -52.48 3.49 7.76
CA THR A 409 -53.78 2.95 8.19
C THR A 409 -53.58 1.57 8.81
N THR A 410 -54.15 1.31 9.98
CA THR A 410 -54.00 0.06 10.72
C THR A 410 -55.37 -0.53 11.08
N TYR A 411 -55.43 -1.86 11.15
CA TYR A 411 -56.54 -2.61 11.74
C TYR A 411 -56.01 -3.38 12.96
N ARG A 412 -56.77 -3.36 14.07
CA ARG A 412 -56.39 -3.91 15.39
C ARG A 412 -55.06 -3.37 15.94
N GLY A 413 -54.78 -2.08 15.74
CA GLY A 413 -53.59 -1.43 16.31
C GLY A 413 -52.25 -1.99 15.83
N ALA A 414 -52.19 -2.56 14.62
CA ALA A 414 -50.96 -3.13 14.04
C ALA A 414 -49.78 -2.14 14.14
N SER A 415 -48.69 -2.54 14.79
CA SER A 415 -47.54 -1.66 15.07
C SER A 415 -46.94 -1.06 13.78
N THR A 416 -46.40 0.16 13.86
CA THR A 416 -45.80 0.84 12.71
C THR A 416 -44.36 0.38 12.49
N SER A 417 -44.07 -0.20 11.32
CA SER A 417 -42.72 -0.68 10.96
C SER A 417 -41.68 0.43 10.77
N ASN A 418 -42.12 1.69 10.64
CA ASN A 418 -41.30 2.82 10.21
C ASN A 418 -41.56 4.06 11.10
N GLY A 419 -41.00 4.08 12.30
CA GLY A 419 -41.04 5.24 13.20
C GLY A 419 -41.45 4.86 14.61
N LEU A 420 -42.00 5.83 15.35
CA LEU A 420 -42.50 5.64 16.71
C LEU A 420 -44.03 5.48 16.68
N SER A 421 -44.50 4.35 17.22
CA SER A 421 -45.91 3.98 17.27
C SER A 421 -46.71 4.80 18.30
N GLY A 422 -48.04 4.65 18.30
CA GLY A 422 -48.87 5.05 19.45
C GLY A 422 -48.85 3.98 20.55
N ALA A 423 -49.43 4.31 21.71
CA ALA A 423 -49.73 3.32 22.72
C ALA A 423 -50.70 2.25 22.18
N PRO A 424 -50.63 0.99 22.66
CA PRO A 424 -51.60 -0.04 22.31
C PRO A 424 -53.03 0.41 22.57
N GLY A 425 -53.92 0.17 21.59
CA GLY A 425 -55.34 0.48 21.72
C GLY A 425 -56.03 -0.36 22.79
N GLY A 426 -57.02 0.23 23.46
CA GLY A 426 -57.91 -0.48 24.38
C GLY A 426 -58.87 -1.43 23.67
N THR A 427 -59.28 -1.06 22.46
CA THR A 427 -60.25 -1.77 21.63
C THR A 427 -59.58 -2.78 20.70
N THR A 428 -60.19 -3.95 20.57
CA THR A 428 -59.60 -5.06 19.82
C THR A 428 -59.78 -4.90 18.32
N ASP A 429 -60.95 -4.45 17.87
CA ASP A 429 -61.32 -4.30 16.46
C ASP A 429 -61.60 -2.82 16.11
N SER A 430 -60.57 -2.11 15.66
CA SER A 430 -60.69 -0.72 15.17
C SER A 430 -59.80 -0.48 13.95
N VAL A 431 -60.21 0.47 13.10
CA VAL A 431 -59.42 1.01 11.99
C VAL A 431 -58.98 2.42 12.36
N GLN A 432 -57.67 2.62 12.43
CA GLN A 432 -57.05 3.92 12.73
C GLN A 432 -56.24 4.39 11.53
N ASN A 433 -56.18 5.69 11.29
CA ASN A 433 -55.33 6.29 10.28
C ASN A 433 -54.50 7.41 10.89
N SER A 434 -53.22 7.48 10.53
CA SER A 434 -52.28 8.46 11.06
C SER A 434 -51.38 9.01 9.95
N THR A 435 -51.33 10.33 9.85
CA THR A 435 -50.52 11.07 8.87
C THR A 435 -49.49 11.91 9.60
N GLU A 436 -48.21 11.62 9.41
CA GLU A 436 -47.08 12.34 9.96
C GLU A 436 -46.32 13.08 8.84
N VAL A 437 -45.95 14.34 9.09
CA VAL A 437 -44.98 15.10 8.29
C VAL A 437 -43.81 15.44 9.18
N PHE A 438 -42.58 15.15 8.71
CA PHE A 438 -41.35 15.49 9.44
C PHE A 438 -40.42 16.39 8.62
N TRP A 439 -39.60 17.15 9.35
CA TRP A 439 -38.52 17.99 8.85
C TRP A 439 -37.23 17.76 9.64
N ARG A 440 -36.10 17.63 8.92
CA ARG A 440 -34.74 17.54 9.46
C ARG A 440 -34.01 18.88 9.30
N PRO A 441 -34.07 19.80 10.28
CA PRO A 441 -33.37 21.08 10.21
C PRO A 441 -31.86 20.97 9.99
N PHE A 442 -31.23 19.88 10.44
CA PHE A 442 -29.79 19.68 10.40
C PHE A 442 -29.32 18.61 9.39
N GLY A 443 -30.21 18.10 8.52
CA GLY A 443 -29.87 17.02 7.59
C GLY A 443 -29.89 15.61 8.21
N TYR A 444 -29.24 14.66 7.55
CA TYR A 444 -29.19 13.24 7.91
C TYR A 444 -27.95 12.88 8.76
N ARG A 445 -26.84 13.59 8.56
CA ARG A 445 -25.62 13.60 9.41
C ARG A 445 -25.09 12.21 9.79
N ASN A 446 -24.84 11.37 8.79
CA ASN A 446 -24.45 9.97 8.99
C ASN A 446 -25.45 9.16 9.83
N ALA A 447 -26.75 9.27 9.51
CA ALA A 447 -27.87 8.69 10.26
C ALA A 447 -28.01 9.19 11.71
N ARG A 448 -27.47 10.37 12.06
CA ARG A 448 -27.59 11.03 13.37
C ARG A 448 -28.43 12.30 13.27
N PHE A 449 -29.72 12.12 13.02
CA PHE A 449 -30.64 13.21 12.72
C PHE A 449 -31.49 13.64 13.93
N VAL A 450 -31.94 14.90 13.86
CA VAL A 450 -33.03 15.44 14.67
C VAL A 450 -34.17 15.79 13.73
N GLU A 451 -35.38 15.38 14.07
CA GLU A 451 -36.61 15.64 13.32
C GLU A 451 -37.60 16.41 14.18
N LEU A 452 -38.16 17.48 13.62
CA LEU A 452 -39.42 18.07 14.09
C LEU A 452 -40.54 17.42 13.27
N TYR A 453 -41.63 17.02 13.91
CA TYR A 453 -42.76 16.39 13.21
C TYR A 453 -44.10 16.89 13.74
N GLY A 454 -45.08 16.91 12.84
CA GLY A 454 -46.49 17.07 13.14
C GLY A 454 -47.24 15.83 12.67
N ARG A 455 -48.17 15.34 13.48
CA ARG A 455 -48.96 14.14 13.20
C ARG A 455 -50.44 14.43 13.44
N VAL A 456 -51.30 13.89 12.59
CA VAL A 456 -52.75 13.84 12.79
C VAL A 456 -53.15 12.37 12.80
N THR A 457 -53.90 11.96 13.81
CA THR A 457 -54.44 10.61 13.96
C THR A 457 -55.95 10.68 14.09
N ASP A 458 -56.64 9.73 13.47
CA ASP A 458 -58.08 9.53 13.56
C ASP A 458 -58.40 8.03 13.79
N THR A 459 -59.64 7.78 14.23
CA THR A 459 -60.25 6.44 14.22
C THR A 459 -61.35 6.46 13.16
N LEU A 460 -61.13 5.78 12.04
CA LEU A 460 -62.07 5.71 10.92
C LEU A 460 -63.26 4.79 11.22
N TRP A 461 -63.03 3.76 12.04
CA TRP A 461 -64.06 2.79 12.43
C TRP A 461 -63.68 2.12 13.75
N SER A 462 -64.66 1.83 14.59
CA SER A 462 -64.51 1.01 15.79
C SER A 462 -65.71 0.09 15.90
N LYS A 463 -65.45 -1.19 16.21
CA LYS A 463 -66.49 -2.18 16.46
C LYS A 463 -67.35 -1.78 17.65
N ASP A 464 -68.65 -2.02 17.54
CA ASP A 464 -69.67 -1.81 18.59
C ASP A 464 -69.67 -0.41 19.27
N GLY A 465 -69.00 0.58 18.66
CA GLY A 465 -68.84 1.92 19.23
C GLY A 465 -67.90 1.98 20.43
N GLU A 466 -67.00 1.00 20.62
CA GLU A 466 -66.08 0.92 21.77
C GLU A 466 -65.05 2.07 21.84
N SER A 467 -64.99 2.95 20.85
CA SER A 467 -64.14 4.15 20.83
C SER A 467 -64.81 5.24 20.00
N ASP A 468 -64.46 6.51 20.29
CA ASP A 468 -64.79 7.64 19.42
C ASP A 468 -64.34 7.37 17.98
N THR A 469 -65.04 7.94 17.00
CA THR A 469 -64.70 7.82 15.57
C THR A 469 -64.88 9.13 14.83
N GLY A 470 -64.26 9.26 13.66
CA GLY A 470 -64.37 10.45 12.81
C GLY A 470 -63.85 11.72 13.50
N ALA A 471 -64.66 12.79 13.50
CA ALA A 471 -64.31 14.06 14.11
C ALA A 471 -64.09 13.97 15.63
N ASP A 472 -64.80 13.07 16.31
CA ASP A 472 -64.76 12.96 17.77
C ASP A 472 -63.44 12.31 18.24
N ALA A 473 -62.79 11.52 17.38
CA ALA A 473 -61.49 10.87 17.62
C ALA A 473 -60.27 11.64 17.10
N LEU A 474 -60.46 12.82 16.50
CA LEU A 474 -59.40 13.51 15.77
C LEU A 474 -58.35 14.13 16.72
N GLN A 475 -57.14 13.58 16.73
CA GLN A 475 -56.05 14.02 17.59
C GLN A 475 -54.86 14.55 16.76
N GLY A 476 -54.37 15.72 17.14
CA GLY A 476 -53.11 16.29 16.64
C GLY A 476 -51.95 15.99 17.60
N ALA A 477 -50.74 15.94 17.05
CA ALA A 477 -49.51 15.92 17.84
C ALA A 477 -48.42 16.77 17.17
N LEU A 478 -47.60 17.43 18.00
CA LEU A 478 -46.39 18.14 17.59
C LEU A 478 -45.23 17.66 18.47
N GLY A 479 -44.11 17.29 17.84
CA GLY A 479 -43.00 16.69 18.56
C GLY A 479 -41.63 16.88 17.94
N ILE A 480 -40.63 16.51 18.73
CA ILE A 480 -39.22 16.40 18.35
C ILE A 480 -38.76 14.96 18.59
N ARG A 481 -37.96 14.41 17.67
CA ARG A 481 -37.28 13.13 17.87
C ARG A 481 -35.84 13.16 17.39
N ALA A 482 -34.99 12.39 18.03
CA ALA A 482 -33.56 12.33 17.73
C ALA A 482 -33.07 10.88 17.67
N LYS A 483 -32.29 10.57 16.62
CA LYS A 483 -31.46 9.36 16.54
C LYS A 483 -30.02 9.78 16.83
N PRO A 484 -29.46 9.54 18.03
CA PRO A 484 -28.14 10.07 18.40
C PRO A 484 -26.97 9.23 17.85
N PHE A 485 -27.18 7.94 17.54
CA PHE A 485 -26.12 7.01 17.13
C PHE A 485 -26.30 6.57 15.68
N SER A 486 -25.19 6.49 14.92
CA SER A 486 -25.20 5.99 13.54
C SER A 486 -25.42 4.48 13.47
N GLU A 487 -24.73 3.74 14.36
CA GLU A 487 -24.65 2.27 14.36
C GLU A 487 -25.84 1.58 15.02
N VAL A 488 -26.57 2.27 15.91
CA VAL A 488 -27.70 1.71 16.67
C VAL A 488 -28.95 2.53 16.40
N ASN A 489 -30.05 1.90 15.97
CA ASN A 489 -31.32 2.59 15.72
C ASN A 489 -32.12 2.78 17.02
N ILE A 490 -31.57 3.57 17.95
CA ILE A 490 -32.31 4.09 19.09
C ILE A 490 -32.85 5.47 18.71
N ILE A 491 -34.14 5.71 18.97
CA ILE A 491 -34.80 7.00 18.74
C ILE A 491 -35.49 7.44 20.03
N GLY A 492 -35.06 8.58 20.57
CA GLY A 492 -35.79 9.26 21.65
C GLY A 492 -36.73 10.33 21.09
N ALA A 493 -37.92 10.48 21.66
CA ALA A 493 -38.85 11.54 21.26
C ALA A 493 -39.62 12.16 22.42
N PHE A 494 -40.06 13.38 22.19
CA PHE A 494 -40.95 14.14 23.06
C PHE A 494 -41.99 14.85 22.20
N GLU A 495 -43.27 14.66 22.51
CA GLU A 495 -44.38 15.32 21.81
C GLU A 495 -45.48 15.80 22.75
N ARG A 496 -46.27 16.76 22.26
CA ARG A 496 -47.55 17.16 22.83
C ARG A 496 -48.67 16.67 21.92
N THR A 497 -49.58 15.86 22.43
CA THR A 497 -50.86 15.58 21.78
C THR A 497 -51.92 16.61 22.20
N PHE A 498 -52.94 16.79 21.37
CA PHE A 498 -54.06 17.71 21.59
C PHE A 498 -55.28 17.32 20.74
N PRO A 499 -56.52 17.56 21.20
CA PRO A 499 -57.70 17.40 20.36
C PRO A 499 -57.67 18.37 19.17
N LEU A 500 -58.27 17.95 18.06
CA LEU A 500 -58.53 18.79 16.90
C LEU A 500 -60.04 19.01 16.73
N GLY A 501 -60.44 20.24 16.45
CA GLY A 501 -61.86 20.60 16.38
C GLY A 501 -62.56 20.41 17.73
N ASN A 502 -63.70 19.71 17.72
CA ASN A 502 -64.49 19.39 18.91
C ASN A 502 -64.23 17.97 19.43
N SER A 503 -63.09 17.36 19.10
CA SER A 503 -62.75 15.99 19.49
C SER A 503 -62.77 15.78 21.01
N ASN A 504 -63.22 14.59 21.42
CA ASN A 504 -63.19 14.10 22.80
C ASN A 504 -61.77 13.69 23.27
N ALA A 505 -60.76 13.73 22.40
CA ALA A 505 -59.42 13.24 22.69
C ALA A 505 -58.67 14.14 23.69
N ASP A 506 -58.25 13.56 24.82
CA ASP A 506 -57.36 14.25 25.75
C ASP A 506 -55.99 14.55 25.13
N GLY A 507 -55.45 15.73 25.45
CA GLY A 507 -54.10 16.12 25.08
C GLY A 507 -53.12 15.90 26.22
N ASP A 508 -52.03 15.17 25.97
CA ASP A 508 -50.98 14.86 26.96
C ASP A 508 -49.56 15.12 26.37
N TRP A 509 -48.57 15.24 27.24
CA TRP A 509 -47.16 15.17 26.88
C TRP A 509 -46.69 13.71 26.90
N LEU A 510 -46.08 13.25 25.82
CA LEU A 510 -45.60 11.88 25.67
C LEU A 510 -44.08 11.86 25.45
N VAL A 511 -43.37 11.14 26.31
CA VAL A 511 -41.94 10.79 26.16
C VAL A 511 -41.85 9.37 25.60
N ARG A 512 -41.04 9.14 24.56
CA ARG A 512 -40.88 7.83 23.91
C ARG A 512 -39.41 7.44 23.73
N LEU A 513 -39.13 6.15 23.79
CA LEU A 513 -37.85 5.55 23.43
C LEU A 513 -38.11 4.30 22.57
N GLY A 514 -37.77 4.38 21.29
CA GLY A 514 -37.86 3.30 20.32
C GLY A 514 -36.49 2.68 20.01
N TYR A 515 -36.49 1.38 19.69
CA TYR A 515 -35.37 0.60 19.21
C TYR A 515 -35.77 -0.19 17.96
N GLY A 516 -34.90 -0.21 16.95
CA GLY A 516 -35.10 -0.99 15.73
C GLY A 516 -33.87 -1.80 15.31
N SER A 517 -34.09 -3.03 14.87
CA SER A 517 -33.08 -3.86 14.22
C SER A 517 -33.65 -4.48 12.96
N SER A 518 -32.95 -4.39 11.84
CA SER A 518 -33.45 -4.90 10.56
C SER A 518 -32.36 -5.43 9.66
N ILE A 519 -32.69 -6.49 8.94
CA ILE A 519 -31.85 -7.15 7.93
C ILE A 519 -32.72 -7.30 6.69
N GLY A 520 -32.23 -6.88 5.52
CA GLY A 520 -32.91 -7.13 4.24
C GLY A 520 -34.28 -6.47 4.08
N THR A 521 -34.50 -5.30 4.67
CA THR A 521 -35.76 -4.53 4.56
C THR A 521 -35.77 -3.52 3.40
N ASP A 522 -34.62 -3.23 2.80
CA ASP A 522 -34.49 -2.46 1.56
C ASP A 522 -34.53 -3.38 0.32
N LEU A 523 -34.78 -2.80 -0.85
CA LEU A 523 -34.82 -3.49 -2.13
C LEU A 523 -33.42 -4.01 -2.50
N ARG A 524 -33.30 -5.31 -2.80
CA ARG A 524 -32.11 -5.89 -3.45
C ARG A 524 -32.26 -5.87 -4.96
N VAL A 525 -31.22 -5.43 -5.66
CA VAL A 525 -31.20 -5.45 -7.14
C VAL A 525 -30.41 -6.63 -7.71
N ASP A 526 -29.54 -7.27 -6.93
CA ASP A 526 -28.70 -8.40 -7.35
C ASP A 526 -29.33 -9.78 -7.24
N VAL A 527 -30.24 -10.00 -6.28
CA VAL A 527 -30.85 -11.31 -6.01
C VAL A 527 -32.38 -11.26 -6.05
N PRO A 528 -33.06 -12.32 -6.55
CA PRO A 528 -34.53 -12.38 -6.61
C PRO A 528 -35.19 -12.71 -5.27
N SER A 529 -34.45 -13.25 -4.30
CA SER A 529 -34.94 -13.45 -2.93
C SER A 529 -33.84 -13.40 -1.88
N TRP A 530 -34.16 -12.92 -0.68
CA TRP A 530 -33.21 -12.75 0.42
C TRP A 530 -33.89 -12.94 1.78
N TRP A 531 -33.10 -13.23 2.82
CA TRP A 531 -33.59 -13.27 4.20
C TRP A 531 -33.92 -11.85 4.69
N THR A 532 -35.07 -11.71 5.32
CA THR A 532 -35.53 -10.45 5.90
C THR A 532 -35.96 -10.68 7.34
N SER A 533 -35.47 -9.81 8.23
CA SER A 533 -35.87 -9.76 9.64
C SER A 533 -36.09 -8.31 10.01
N GLN A 534 -37.18 -8.01 10.72
CA GLN A 534 -37.49 -6.68 11.20
C GLN A 534 -38.00 -6.77 12.64
N LEU A 535 -37.20 -6.28 13.58
CA LEU A 535 -37.54 -6.12 14.99
C LEU A 535 -37.74 -4.63 15.27
N TYR A 536 -38.86 -4.33 15.91
CA TYR A 536 -39.20 -3.02 16.43
C TYR A 536 -39.69 -3.17 17.89
N ALA A 537 -39.27 -2.27 18.77
CA ALA A 537 -39.76 -2.18 20.14
C ALA A 537 -39.75 -0.73 20.62
N GLU A 538 -40.76 -0.30 21.37
CA GLU A 538 -40.86 1.03 21.95
C GLU A 538 -41.45 0.99 23.36
N GLY A 539 -40.94 1.85 24.23
CA GLY A 539 -41.58 2.21 25.50
C GLY A 539 -41.94 3.70 25.52
N GLY A 540 -43.09 4.03 26.08
CA GLY A 540 -43.58 5.40 26.19
C GLY A 540 -44.22 5.73 27.53
N ARG A 541 -44.19 7.01 27.91
CA ARG A 541 -44.83 7.54 29.12
C ARG A 541 -45.58 8.84 28.85
N TYR A 542 -46.88 8.79 29.05
CA TYR A 542 -47.76 9.94 29.17
C TYR A 542 -47.56 10.61 30.54
N LEU A 543 -47.36 11.92 30.55
CA LEU A 543 -46.93 12.64 31.77
C LEU A 543 -48.12 13.09 32.64
N GLN A 544 -49.23 13.51 32.03
CA GLN A 544 -50.41 14.01 32.73
C GLN A 544 -51.30 12.84 33.19
N ASP A 545 -51.61 11.91 32.29
CA ASP A 545 -52.32 10.66 32.59
C ASP A 545 -51.47 9.68 33.43
N LYS A 546 -50.14 9.88 33.46
CA LYS A 546 -49.14 9.04 34.17
C LYS A 546 -49.08 7.59 33.67
N ARG A 547 -49.67 7.30 32.51
CA ARG A 547 -49.72 5.99 31.84
C ARG A 547 -48.38 5.66 31.17
N ASN A 548 -47.93 4.42 31.35
CA ASN A 548 -46.78 3.85 30.65
C ASN A 548 -47.28 2.77 29.68
N TYR A 549 -46.66 2.68 28.51
CA TYR A 549 -46.86 1.55 27.61
C TYR A 549 -45.54 1.01 27.08
N PHE A 550 -45.61 -0.21 26.57
CA PHE A 550 -44.56 -0.84 25.78
C PHE A 550 -45.22 -1.62 24.64
N ASN A 551 -44.61 -1.64 23.46
CA ASN A 551 -45.02 -2.50 22.36
C ASN A 551 -43.82 -2.99 21.55
N SER A 552 -43.99 -4.11 20.87
CA SER A 552 -42.95 -4.71 20.05
C SER A 552 -43.51 -5.64 18.98
N GLU A 553 -42.86 -5.67 17.82
CA GLU A 553 -43.16 -6.57 16.70
C GLU A 553 -41.83 -7.08 16.11
N TRP A 554 -41.73 -8.39 15.95
CA TRP A 554 -40.61 -9.06 15.28
C TRP A 554 -41.14 -9.92 14.14
N GLN A 555 -40.78 -9.56 12.91
CA GLN A 555 -41.11 -10.30 11.68
C GLN A 555 -39.85 -10.98 11.14
N VAL A 556 -39.92 -12.27 10.81
CA VAL A 556 -38.82 -13.03 10.19
C VAL A 556 -39.33 -13.86 9.03
N GLY A 557 -38.67 -13.78 7.89
CA GLY A 557 -39.08 -14.52 6.70
C GLY A 557 -38.17 -14.30 5.52
N ARG A 558 -38.71 -14.52 4.33
CA ARG A 558 -37.96 -14.40 3.08
C ARG A 558 -38.65 -13.42 2.14
N SER A 559 -37.95 -12.38 1.74
CA SER A 559 -38.42 -11.44 0.71
C SER A 559 -38.20 -12.02 -0.68
N PHE A 560 -39.17 -11.82 -1.57
CA PHE A 560 -39.16 -12.23 -2.96
C PHE A 560 -39.50 -11.03 -3.85
N ARG A 561 -38.64 -10.73 -4.83
CA ARG A 561 -38.85 -9.67 -5.81
C ARG A 561 -39.67 -10.23 -6.99
N LEU A 562 -40.82 -9.63 -7.27
CA LEU A 562 -41.75 -10.11 -8.30
C LEU A 562 -41.41 -9.53 -9.67
N ASP A 563 -40.24 -9.90 -10.20
CA ASP A 563 -39.68 -9.37 -11.45
C ASP A 563 -40.60 -9.52 -12.68
N SER A 564 -41.49 -10.52 -12.69
CA SER A 564 -42.51 -10.72 -13.74
C SER A 564 -43.61 -9.65 -13.74
N ILE A 565 -43.79 -8.91 -12.65
CA ILE A 565 -44.77 -7.82 -12.50
C ILE A 565 -44.02 -6.49 -12.46
N SER A 566 -43.04 -6.37 -11.55
CA SER A 566 -42.15 -5.22 -11.47
C SER A 566 -40.93 -5.53 -10.59
N PRO A 567 -39.70 -5.17 -11.01
CA PRO A 567 -38.51 -5.30 -10.15
C PRO A 567 -38.52 -4.36 -8.93
N ARG A 568 -39.57 -3.54 -8.76
CA ARG A 568 -39.80 -2.69 -7.59
C ARG A 568 -40.81 -3.26 -6.59
N LEU A 569 -41.44 -4.40 -6.93
CA LEU A 569 -42.43 -5.08 -6.10
C LEU A 569 -41.78 -6.23 -5.33
N VAL A 570 -41.91 -6.20 -4.00
CA VAL A 570 -41.38 -7.24 -3.10
C VAL A 570 -42.53 -7.80 -2.27
N VAL A 571 -42.60 -9.12 -2.15
CA VAL A 571 -43.50 -9.82 -1.23
C VAL A 571 -42.68 -10.52 -0.15
N PHE A 572 -43.14 -10.43 1.10
CA PHE A 572 -42.44 -10.86 2.31
C PHE A 572 -43.35 -11.73 3.17
N PRO A 573 -43.52 -13.02 2.83
CA PRO A 573 -44.08 -14.01 3.75
C PRO A 573 -43.16 -14.17 4.98
N HIS A 574 -43.74 -14.13 6.17
CA HIS A 574 -43.01 -14.12 7.43
C HIS A 574 -43.79 -14.79 8.57
N VAL A 575 -43.05 -15.24 9.59
CA VAL A 575 -43.59 -15.43 10.94
C VAL A 575 -43.51 -14.10 11.69
N VAL A 576 -44.46 -13.85 12.59
CA VAL A 576 -44.49 -12.65 13.44
C VAL A 576 -44.59 -13.03 14.92
N ALA A 577 -43.89 -12.30 15.76
CA ALA A 577 -44.09 -12.26 17.21
C ALA A 577 -44.40 -10.82 17.63
N ALA A 578 -45.35 -10.62 18.54
CA ALA A 578 -45.66 -9.30 19.08
C ALA A 578 -45.93 -9.37 20.58
N VAL A 579 -45.50 -8.35 21.31
CA VAL A 579 -45.73 -8.20 22.76
C VAL A 579 -46.02 -6.75 23.10
N ASP A 580 -47.16 -6.54 23.74
CA ASP A 580 -47.71 -5.25 24.12
C ASP A 580 -48.01 -5.20 25.63
N TYR A 581 -47.87 -4.02 26.23
CA TYR A 581 -48.19 -3.72 27.62
C TYR A 581 -48.70 -2.29 27.75
N ASP A 582 -49.70 -2.09 28.61
CA ASP A 582 -50.18 -0.76 28.97
C ASP A 582 -50.59 -0.71 30.45
N SER A 583 -50.13 0.30 31.20
CA SER A 583 -50.39 0.43 32.63
C SER A 583 -51.81 0.87 32.99
N LYS A 584 -52.59 1.38 32.02
CA LYS A 584 -54.00 1.81 32.17
C LYS A 584 -54.89 1.21 31.07
N MET A 585 -54.58 0.00 30.63
CA MET A 585 -55.29 -0.70 29.55
C MET A 585 -56.82 -0.74 29.75
N ARG A 586 -57.27 -0.99 30.98
CA ARG A 586 -58.70 -1.11 31.31
C ARG A 586 -59.11 0.08 32.15
N SER A 587 -60.26 0.68 31.84
CA SER A 587 -60.86 1.77 32.61
C SER A 587 -62.31 1.42 32.95
N GLU A 588 -62.68 1.54 34.22
CA GLU A 588 -64.03 1.31 34.73
C GLU A 588 -64.49 2.54 35.50
N VAL A 589 -65.72 3.00 35.26
CA VAL A 589 -66.34 4.09 36.02
C VAL A 589 -67.41 3.50 36.94
N ASP A 590 -67.27 3.71 38.25
CA ASP A 590 -68.25 3.22 39.21
C ASP A 590 -69.56 4.03 39.20
N SER A 591 -70.58 3.54 39.90
CA SER A 591 -71.89 4.21 40.01
C SER A 591 -71.86 5.56 40.76
N LEU A 592 -70.70 5.96 41.29
CA LEU A 592 -70.44 7.25 41.92
C LEU A 592 -69.62 8.19 40.99
N GLY A 593 -69.39 7.79 39.73
CA GLY A 593 -68.65 8.55 38.73
C GLY A 593 -67.13 8.52 38.91
N ARG A 594 -66.58 7.57 39.69
CA ARG A 594 -65.14 7.45 39.94
C ARG A 594 -64.52 6.51 38.92
N SER A 595 -63.52 7.00 38.19
CA SER A 595 -62.72 6.16 37.29
C SER A 595 -61.66 5.37 38.07
N SER A 596 -61.57 4.08 37.77
CA SER A 596 -60.46 3.21 38.17
C SER A 596 -59.80 2.65 36.91
N THR A 597 -58.48 2.38 36.97
CA THR A 597 -57.74 1.87 35.82
C THR A 597 -56.78 0.75 36.21
N SER A 598 -56.68 -0.29 35.38
CA SER A 598 -55.73 -1.39 35.58
C SER A 598 -54.88 -1.68 34.35
N SER A 599 -53.71 -2.29 34.59
CA SER A 599 -52.76 -2.65 33.54
C SER A 599 -53.17 -3.91 32.79
N GLY A 600 -52.83 -3.97 31.50
CA GLY A 600 -52.97 -5.18 30.69
C GLY A 600 -51.71 -5.45 29.88
N ASN A 601 -51.38 -6.72 29.68
CA ASN A 601 -50.35 -7.18 28.75
C ASN A 601 -50.97 -8.12 27.71
N ALA A 602 -50.34 -8.27 26.56
CA ALA A 602 -50.78 -9.16 25.50
C ALA A 602 -49.56 -9.64 24.71
N GLY A 603 -49.53 -10.91 24.31
CA GLY A 603 -48.46 -11.45 23.48
C GLY A 603 -48.98 -12.52 22.53
N GLY A 604 -48.58 -12.43 21.26
CA GLY A 604 -49.07 -13.30 20.19
C GLY A 604 -47.98 -13.72 19.21
N LEU A 605 -48.18 -14.89 18.60
CA LEU A 605 -47.34 -15.47 17.56
C LEU A 605 -48.19 -15.74 16.32
N GLY A 606 -47.64 -15.55 15.13
CA GLY A 606 -48.45 -15.58 13.92
C GLY A 606 -47.68 -15.78 12.63
N VAL A 607 -48.42 -15.72 11.53
CA VAL A 607 -47.91 -15.71 10.16
C VAL A 607 -48.51 -14.55 9.39
N GLY A 608 -47.75 -13.98 8.47
CA GLY A 608 -48.19 -12.84 7.68
C GLY A 608 -47.51 -12.77 6.32
N THR A 609 -48.00 -11.84 5.51
CA THR A 609 -47.38 -11.46 4.25
C THR A 609 -47.36 -9.95 4.11
N GLY A 610 -46.17 -9.41 3.86
CA GLY A 610 -45.98 -8.03 3.43
C GLY A 610 -45.92 -7.94 1.91
N MET A 611 -46.36 -6.83 1.33
CA MET A 611 -46.14 -6.46 -0.07
C MET A 611 -45.72 -4.99 -0.13
N ARG A 612 -44.53 -4.72 -0.66
CA ARG A 612 -43.99 -3.37 -0.80
C ARG A 612 -43.70 -3.03 -2.26
N TYR A 613 -44.23 -1.90 -2.72
CA TYR A 613 -43.92 -1.32 -4.03
C TYR A 613 -43.13 -0.03 -3.86
N TRP A 614 -41.92 0.01 -4.42
CA TRP A 614 -41.01 1.15 -4.35
C TRP A 614 -41.16 2.08 -5.57
N PHE A 615 -41.05 3.40 -5.35
CA PHE A 615 -41.13 4.41 -6.42
C PHE A 615 -40.34 5.70 -6.08
N ARG A 616 -40.45 6.71 -6.96
CA ARG A 616 -39.72 7.99 -6.90
C ARG A 616 -38.20 7.83 -6.84
N GLU A 617 -37.65 7.09 -7.82
CA GLU A 617 -36.22 7.01 -8.09
C GLU A 617 -35.83 7.96 -9.23
N ASP A 618 -34.57 8.39 -9.27
CA ASP A 618 -33.98 9.15 -10.37
C ASP A 618 -32.57 8.63 -10.70
N LYS A 619 -31.87 9.21 -11.69
CA LYS A 619 -30.50 8.81 -12.07
C LYS A 619 -29.56 8.65 -10.85
N TYR A 620 -29.65 9.57 -9.89
CA TYR A 620 -28.77 9.67 -8.73
C TYR A 620 -29.36 9.09 -7.44
N LYS A 621 -30.69 8.94 -7.35
CA LYS A 621 -31.39 8.49 -6.13
C LYS A 621 -32.09 7.15 -6.31
N ALA A 622 -31.93 6.27 -5.34
CA ALA A 622 -32.71 5.04 -5.22
C ALA A 622 -34.18 5.40 -4.90
N PRO A 623 -35.14 4.46 -5.05
CA PRO A 623 -36.54 4.72 -4.73
C PRO A 623 -36.71 5.30 -3.32
N GLN A 624 -37.17 6.55 -3.24
CA GLN A 624 -37.28 7.28 -1.98
C GLN A 624 -38.61 7.05 -1.25
N SER A 625 -39.60 6.53 -1.98
CA SER A 625 -40.99 6.43 -1.56
C SER A 625 -41.50 5.01 -1.78
N TYR A 626 -42.48 4.58 -1.00
CA TYR A 626 -43.07 3.24 -1.14
C TYR A 626 -44.52 3.18 -0.64
N VAL A 627 -45.26 2.20 -1.14
CA VAL A 627 -46.49 1.69 -0.53
C VAL A 627 -46.16 0.32 0.06
N ASP A 628 -46.48 0.12 1.34
CA ASP A 628 -46.36 -1.13 2.09
C ASP A 628 -47.76 -1.60 2.49
N LEU A 629 -48.07 -2.86 2.24
CA LEU A 629 -49.28 -3.53 2.72
C LEU A 629 -48.83 -4.74 3.54
N SER A 630 -49.30 -4.90 4.77
CA SER A 630 -49.08 -6.08 5.60
C SER A 630 -50.41 -6.66 6.04
N LEU A 631 -50.56 -7.97 5.90
CA LEU A 631 -51.67 -8.74 6.45
C LEU A 631 -51.10 -9.91 7.23
N GLN A 632 -51.45 -10.01 8.51
CA GLN A 632 -50.95 -11.07 9.40
C GLN A 632 -52.06 -11.59 10.29
N TYR A 633 -52.05 -12.89 10.55
CA TYR A 633 -52.89 -13.55 11.54
C TYR A 633 -52.02 -13.95 12.72
N ARG A 634 -52.43 -13.60 13.94
CA ARG A 634 -51.73 -13.98 15.17
C ARG A 634 -52.66 -14.79 16.07
N GLU A 635 -52.08 -15.75 16.77
CA GLU A 635 -52.68 -16.50 17.87
C GLU A 635 -52.16 -15.94 19.20
N LYS A 636 -53.03 -15.86 20.20
CA LYS A 636 -52.68 -15.38 21.55
C LYS A 636 -51.86 -16.45 22.27
N VAL A 637 -50.70 -16.04 22.78
CA VAL A 637 -49.83 -16.86 23.66
C VAL A 637 -50.06 -16.52 25.12
N PHE A 638 -50.27 -15.24 25.45
CA PHE A 638 -50.61 -14.79 26.80
C PHE A 638 -51.33 -13.44 26.81
N GLY A 639 -51.97 -13.13 27.94
CA GLY A 639 -52.55 -11.81 28.21
C GLY A 639 -53.92 -11.58 27.60
N ASP A 640 -54.21 -10.35 27.20
CA ASP A 640 -55.49 -9.90 26.65
C ASP A 640 -55.75 -10.38 25.20
N ASP A 641 -57.02 -10.49 24.81
CA ASP A 641 -57.49 -10.95 23.49
C ASP A 641 -57.12 -10.03 22.30
N ARG A 642 -56.50 -8.88 22.57
CA ARG A 642 -55.88 -8.04 21.54
C ARG A 642 -54.63 -8.65 20.90
N ALA A 643 -54.07 -9.74 21.45
CA ALA A 643 -52.94 -10.46 20.86
C ALA A 643 -53.34 -11.40 19.70
N GLU A 644 -54.60 -11.82 19.61
CA GLU A 644 -55.12 -12.74 18.59
C GLU A 644 -55.88 -12.01 17.47
N GLY A 645 -56.04 -12.69 16.33
CA GLY A 645 -56.86 -12.25 15.20
C GLY A 645 -56.07 -11.75 13.99
N VAL A 646 -56.80 -11.09 13.08
CA VAL A 646 -56.25 -10.53 11.84
C VAL A 646 -55.82 -9.08 12.06
N PHE A 647 -54.56 -8.78 11.80
CA PHE A 647 -53.99 -7.44 11.81
C PHE A 647 -53.65 -7.04 10.38
N ALA A 648 -54.02 -5.82 10.01
CA ALA A 648 -53.68 -5.25 8.70
C ALA A 648 -53.00 -3.89 8.86
N ARG A 649 -52.08 -3.57 7.96
CA ARG A 649 -51.38 -2.28 7.91
C ARG A 649 -51.21 -1.87 6.46
N MET A 650 -51.53 -0.62 6.14
CA MET A 650 -51.15 0.04 4.90
C MET A 650 -50.30 1.26 5.26
N THR A 651 -49.10 1.39 4.68
CA THR A 651 -48.24 2.55 4.86
C THR A 651 -47.84 3.13 3.51
N PHE A 652 -48.16 4.41 3.29
CA PHE A 652 -47.62 5.23 2.21
C PHE A 652 -46.51 6.13 2.77
N SER A 653 -45.28 6.02 2.26
CA SER A 653 -44.19 6.93 2.62
C SER A 653 -43.68 7.69 1.40
N TRP A 654 -43.53 9.01 1.55
CA TRP A 654 -43.03 9.96 0.56
C TRP A 654 -41.76 10.65 1.07
#